data_AF-A0A182SZI8-F1
#
_entry.id   AF-A0A182SZI8-F1
#
_cell.length_a   1.000
_cell.length_b   1.000
_cell.length_c   1.000
_cell.angle_alpha   90.00
_cell.angle_beta   90.00
_cell.angle_gamma   90.00
#
_symmetry.space_group_name_H-M   'P 1'
#
loop_
_entity.id
_entity.type
_entity.pdbx_description
1 polymer ?
#
loop_
_entity_poly.entity_id
_entity_poly.type
_entity_poly.pdbx_seq_one_letter_code
_entity_poly.pdbx_strand_id
1 'polypeptide(L)'
;MFYLHLHGDQPTIEEGVHDSGEKKGEELNTNVQLSDQELTVIEQLIELIRMNESEGLQTGQTIAIGTTGTTISKGVKFDDSASSGVRNSSFMEYLSSFNVTNEDLILLRDENSTSTHASLGKIIFEKLYRPGSNRLVGFVDAAEACGLMPEDLLRTFLAYWLRLPFNYNDMSNLIEDLTRFNAVLHEICLLARDRIHFENNAICLWWQSVREYLLESPCALRGLLAALMCRNEALRHETRRRSDEEEIASEQFEQVSQEACQWMLLIYKLEDVAILGKILVETVRCRNPRYPTLKYQKPIVSLKEILTGGKGIVSELVAKWISSTGIDPPSLVIEVPPEATEIDPKPADQEEDSPATDTEKHSRRERNRRLALMKANLLLTSEYGPSKEDEEREELDPVLYNLNILRLHFPFSLDSGQLLAQLAWEYIGAWSRNMANMACLQAGLASLKAIPRLQYSIKHGLCCMIWNAHLKIPLEAAKKLVNKVGRLPKEKLCLQDIGISDALVPQFLECCLEFFDQFAGSIDHDKLELRFEDLLQDGPVPLTTLATQQSSANMALLKLHQELTTVLLILTSFNVRYANKPIQQLFDGMSNQAFFSEINRQQSTGNALPKADQLLRKTRLEFLCRTVTATMDLIHEDMETVYYTDHNSWMDTIERLAGGWELEFGDIRKHQVSCSVKVTNVYYGTVFCFSFGCILRILAI
;
A
#
# COMPACT_ATOMS: atom_id res chain seq x y z
N MET A 1 -4.09 48.27 -12.60
CA MET A 1 -4.15 48.26 -14.08
C MET A 1 -4.24 46.84 -14.62
N PHE A 2 -3.32 45.94 -14.25
CA PHE A 2 -3.38 44.53 -14.68
C PHE A 2 -4.72 43.83 -14.38
N TYR A 3 -5.27 43.95 -13.18
CA TYR A 3 -6.62 43.42 -12.87
C TYR A 3 -7.72 43.96 -13.80
N LEU A 4 -7.64 45.23 -14.19
CA LEU A 4 -8.61 45.83 -15.13
C LEU A 4 -8.42 45.31 -16.55
N HIS A 5 -7.19 45.08 -16.99
CA HIS A 5 -6.91 44.41 -18.27
C HIS A 5 -7.53 43.00 -18.30
N LEU A 6 -7.38 42.24 -17.21
CA LEU A 6 -7.90 40.88 -17.10
C LEU A 6 -9.41 40.78 -16.92
N HIS A 7 -10.02 41.69 -16.16
CA HIS A 7 -11.43 41.60 -15.76
C HIS A 7 -12.35 42.67 -16.36
N GLY A 8 -11.79 43.70 -16.98
CA GLY A 8 -12.54 44.74 -17.68
C GLY A 8 -13.21 44.23 -18.94
N ASP A 9 -14.17 45.00 -19.42
CA ASP A 9 -14.77 44.81 -20.74
C ASP A 9 -13.79 45.40 -21.77
N GLN A 10 -13.24 44.56 -22.64
CA GLN A 10 -12.50 45.06 -23.80
C GLN A 10 -13.50 45.81 -24.69
N PRO A 11 -13.20 47.03 -25.17
CA PRO A 11 -14.02 47.65 -26.19
C PRO A 11 -13.99 46.74 -27.43
N THR A 12 -15.16 46.35 -27.93
CA THR A 12 -15.30 45.83 -29.29
C THR A 12 -14.68 46.85 -30.22
N ILE A 13 -13.51 46.54 -30.76
CA ILE A 13 -12.90 47.33 -31.82
C ILE A 13 -13.82 47.14 -33.03
N GLU A 14 -14.66 48.14 -33.30
CA GLU A 14 -15.25 48.30 -34.62
C GLU A 14 -14.09 48.39 -35.62
N GLU A 15 -14.14 47.58 -36.68
CA GLU A 15 -13.18 47.57 -37.78
C GLU A 15 -13.09 48.96 -38.43
N GLY A 16 -12.23 49.80 -37.86
CA GLY A 16 -11.81 51.08 -38.43
C GLY A 16 -10.52 50.85 -39.20
N VAL A 17 -10.63 50.80 -40.53
CA VAL A 17 -9.51 50.77 -41.47
C VAL A 17 -8.54 51.92 -41.15
N HIS A 18 -7.42 51.61 -40.52
CA HIS A 18 -6.23 52.44 -40.54
C HIS A 18 -5.02 51.58 -40.87
N ASP A 19 -4.57 51.78 -42.10
CA ASP A 19 -3.32 51.30 -42.68
C ASP A 19 -2.13 51.70 -41.81
N SER A 20 -1.54 50.73 -41.13
CA SER A 20 -0.23 50.85 -40.50
C SER A 20 0.57 49.57 -40.73
N GLY A 21 1.42 49.63 -41.76
CA GLY A 21 2.65 48.87 -41.95
C GLY A 21 2.72 47.47 -41.39
N GLU A 22 2.67 46.49 -42.29
CA GLU A 22 3.05 45.08 -42.09
C GLU A 22 4.35 44.95 -41.28
N LYS A 23 4.26 44.81 -39.96
CA LYS A 23 5.17 43.94 -39.24
C LYS A 23 4.61 42.53 -39.44
N LYS A 24 5.28 41.73 -40.26
CA LYS A 24 5.09 40.27 -40.29
C LYS A 24 5.30 39.75 -38.87
N GLY A 25 4.21 39.65 -38.10
CA GLY A 25 4.18 38.81 -36.92
C GLY A 25 4.32 37.39 -37.42
N GLU A 26 5.42 36.74 -37.06
CA GLU A 26 5.57 35.33 -37.27
C GLU A 26 4.44 34.62 -36.49
N GLU A 27 3.39 34.17 -37.19
CA GLU A 27 2.45 33.18 -36.66
C GLU A 27 3.21 31.85 -36.47
N LEU A 28 4.03 31.80 -35.43
CA LEU A 28 4.86 30.66 -35.07
C LEU A 28 4.02 29.63 -34.33
N ASN A 29 3.33 28.80 -35.11
CA ASN A 29 2.78 27.48 -34.79
C ASN A 29 2.88 27.13 -33.28
N THR A 30 1.91 27.61 -32.49
CA THR A 30 1.79 27.41 -31.03
C THR A 30 1.27 26.02 -30.66
N ASN A 31 1.17 25.13 -31.65
CA ASN A 31 0.71 23.76 -31.47
C ASN A 31 1.64 22.99 -30.53
N VAL A 32 1.03 22.28 -29.58
CA VAL A 32 1.71 21.39 -28.63
C VAL A 32 2.46 20.32 -29.42
N GLN A 33 3.77 20.23 -29.21
CA GLN A 33 4.62 19.18 -29.77
C GLN A 33 4.88 18.13 -28.69
N LEU A 34 4.27 16.95 -28.81
CA LEU A 34 4.55 15.78 -27.99
C LEU A 34 5.16 14.71 -28.89
N SER A 35 6.13 13.95 -28.36
CA SER A 35 6.67 12.78 -29.06
C SER A 35 5.65 11.65 -29.10
N ASP A 36 5.79 10.72 -30.05
CA ASP A 36 4.93 9.53 -30.14
C ASP A 36 4.95 8.70 -28.86
N GLN A 37 6.09 8.65 -28.16
CA GLN A 37 6.24 7.96 -26.90
C GLN A 37 5.45 8.65 -25.78
N GLU A 38 5.50 9.98 -25.70
CA GLU A 38 4.72 10.76 -24.72
C GLU A 38 3.22 10.63 -24.96
N LEU A 39 2.80 10.70 -26.22
CA LEU A 39 1.42 10.46 -26.59
C LEU A 39 0.98 9.07 -26.15
N THR A 40 1.80 8.04 -26.40
CA THR A 40 1.50 6.67 -25.96
C THR A 40 1.33 6.56 -24.45
N VAL A 41 2.24 7.16 -23.66
CA VAL A 41 2.15 7.15 -22.19
C VAL A 41 0.89 7.87 -21.71
N ILE A 42 0.58 9.03 -22.28
CA ILE A 42 -0.63 9.80 -21.94
C ILE A 42 -1.89 9.03 -22.34
N GLU A 43 -1.92 8.38 -23.50
CA GLU A 43 -3.03 7.52 -23.93
C GLU A 43 -3.24 6.36 -22.96
N GLN A 44 -2.18 5.67 -22.54
CA GLN A 44 -2.26 4.59 -21.55
C GLN A 44 -2.82 5.08 -20.22
N LEU A 45 -2.40 6.27 -19.77
CA LEU A 45 -2.92 6.90 -18.56
C LEU A 45 -4.40 7.26 -18.67
N ILE A 46 -4.85 7.79 -19.82
CA ILE A 46 -6.27 8.09 -20.07
C ILE A 46 -7.08 6.79 -20.13
N GLU A 47 -6.60 5.74 -20.80
CA GLU A 47 -7.28 4.45 -20.84
C GLU A 47 -7.43 3.84 -19.45
N LEU A 48 -6.40 3.90 -18.60
CA LEU A 48 -6.46 3.46 -17.21
C LEU A 48 -7.59 4.19 -16.45
N ILE A 49 -7.70 5.51 -16.63
CA ILE A 49 -8.79 6.33 -16.06
C ILE A 49 -10.15 5.83 -16.55
N ARG A 50 -10.30 5.58 -17.86
CA ARG A 50 -11.56 5.17 -18.47
C ARG A 50 -12.01 3.79 -18.00
N MET A 51 -11.10 2.81 -17.96
CA MET A 51 -11.37 1.45 -17.52
C MET A 51 -11.94 1.45 -16.09
N ASN A 52 -11.28 2.15 -15.18
CA ASN A 52 -11.68 2.22 -13.78
C ASN A 52 -12.99 3.03 -13.56
N GLU A 53 -13.34 3.98 -14.43
CA GLU A 53 -14.64 4.67 -14.40
C GLU A 53 -15.80 3.82 -14.94
N SER A 54 -15.56 3.06 -16.01
CA SER A 54 -16.58 2.22 -16.66
C SER A 54 -17.04 1.03 -15.81
N GLU A 55 -16.14 0.38 -15.07
CA GLU A 55 -16.50 -0.68 -14.12
C GLU A 55 -17.33 -0.14 -12.94
N GLY A 56 -17.09 1.11 -12.52
CA GLY A 56 -17.85 1.78 -11.47
C GLY A 56 -19.31 2.09 -11.87
N LEU A 57 -19.59 2.24 -13.17
CA LEU A 57 -20.91 2.58 -13.71
C LEU A 57 -21.77 1.36 -14.04
N GLN A 58 -21.19 0.23 -14.47
CA GLN A 58 -21.96 -0.95 -14.89
C GLN A 58 -22.67 -1.68 -13.73
N THR A 59 -22.17 -1.58 -12.49
CA THR A 59 -22.80 -2.23 -11.32
C THR A 59 -23.69 -1.30 -10.48
N GLY A 60 -23.75 0.00 -10.83
CA GLY A 60 -24.63 0.98 -10.19
C GLY A 60 -26.12 0.79 -10.53
N GLN A 61 -26.47 -0.08 -11.49
CA GLN A 61 -27.86 -0.31 -11.90
C GLN A 61 -28.58 -1.45 -11.16
N THR A 62 -27.88 -2.27 -10.35
CA THR A 62 -28.49 -3.47 -9.74
C THR A 62 -28.86 -3.31 -8.24
N ILE A 63 -28.64 -2.13 -7.64
CA ILE A 63 -29.06 -1.83 -6.26
C ILE A 63 -29.87 -0.54 -6.24
N ALA A 64 -31.07 -0.58 -6.84
CA ALA A 64 -32.09 0.45 -6.63
C ALA A 64 -33.49 -0.19 -6.65
N ILE A 65 -33.83 -0.92 -5.57
CA ILE A 65 -35.23 -1.21 -5.24
C ILE A 65 -35.54 -0.59 -3.88
N GLY A 66 -36.40 0.44 -3.91
CA GLY A 66 -37.29 0.77 -2.81
C GLY A 66 -36.82 1.84 -1.84
N THR A 67 -36.95 3.12 -2.21
CA THR A 67 -37.63 4.09 -1.35
C THR A 67 -38.18 5.23 -2.19
N THR A 68 -39.46 5.50 -1.96
CA THR A 68 -40.32 6.43 -2.68
C THR A 68 -40.04 7.89 -2.36
N GLY A 69 -39.85 8.69 -3.40
CA GLY A 69 -40.53 9.98 -3.57
C GLY A 69 -40.03 11.17 -2.74
N THR A 70 -39.14 11.98 -3.32
CA THR A 70 -39.31 13.44 -3.25
C THR A 70 -38.77 14.08 -4.53
N THR A 71 -39.67 14.64 -5.34
CA THR A 71 -39.38 15.37 -6.57
C THR A 71 -38.60 16.65 -6.27
N ILE A 72 -37.31 16.66 -6.57
CA ILE A 72 -36.50 17.90 -6.60
C ILE A 72 -36.72 18.55 -7.97
N SER A 73 -37.36 19.72 -7.94
CA SER A 73 -37.57 20.60 -9.08
C SER A 73 -36.25 20.94 -9.77
N LYS A 74 -36.20 20.76 -11.10
CA LYS A 74 -35.18 21.35 -11.98
C LYS A 74 -35.21 22.88 -11.84
N GLY A 75 -34.33 23.44 -11.01
CA GLY A 75 -34.04 24.86 -10.99
C GLY A 75 -33.00 25.19 -12.05
N VAL A 76 -33.39 25.99 -13.04
CA VAL A 76 -32.43 26.64 -13.95
C VAL A 76 -31.63 27.63 -13.10
N LYS A 77 -30.32 27.37 -12.92
CA LYS A 77 -29.41 28.36 -12.33
C LYS A 77 -29.14 29.43 -13.38
N PHE A 78 -29.63 30.64 -13.13
CA PHE A 78 -29.20 31.83 -13.84
C PHE A 78 -27.76 32.18 -13.42
N ASP A 79 -26.94 32.58 -14.40
CA ASP A 79 -25.58 33.07 -14.18
C ASP A 79 -25.64 34.43 -13.46
N ASP A 80 -25.35 34.43 -12.17
CA ASP A 80 -25.35 35.61 -11.28
C ASP A 80 -24.05 36.43 -11.39
N SER A 81 -23.47 36.51 -12.60
CA SER A 81 -22.23 37.24 -12.90
C SER A 81 -22.35 38.78 -12.85
N ALA A 82 -23.53 39.28 -12.46
CA ALA A 82 -23.87 40.70 -12.35
C ALA A 82 -23.99 41.24 -10.91
N SER A 83 -23.59 40.51 -9.87
CA SER A 83 -23.57 41.04 -8.51
C SER A 83 -22.27 41.81 -8.21
N SER A 84 -22.35 43.12 -8.06
CA SER A 84 -21.23 44.03 -7.72
C SER A 84 -20.45 43.60 -6.45
N GLY A 85 -21.08 42.83 -5.55
CA GLY A 85 -20.43 42.30 -4.34
C GLY A 85 -19.36 41.24 -4.59
N VAL A 86 -19.53 40.36 -5.58
CA VAL A 86 -18.55 39.29 -5.89
C VAL A 86 -17.28 39.86 -6.54
N ARG A 87 -17.43 40.86 -7.42
CA ARG A 87 -16.28 41.57 -8.03
C ARG A 87 -15.44 42.31 -6.99
N ASN A 88 -16.10 42.94 -6.01
CA ASN A 88 -15.40 43.62 -4.91
C ASN A 88 -14.64 42.63 -4.02
N SER A 89 -15.20 41.45 -3.74
CA SER A 89 -14.50 40.42 -2.96
C SER A 89 -13.28 39.87 -3.69
N SER A 90 -13.42 39.53 -4.99
CA SER A 90 -12.31 39.02 -5.81
C SER A 90 -11.18 40.04 -5.98
N PHE A 91 -11.52 41.32 -6.12
CA PHE A 91 -10.53 42.39 -6.22
C PHE A 91 -9.76 42.61 -4.91
N MET A 92 -10.45 42.57 -3.76
CA MET A 92 -9.81 42.67 -2.45
C MET A 92 -8.87 41.48 -2.19
N GLU A 93 -9.31 40.26 -2.55
CA GLU A 93 -8.48 39.05 -2.47
C GLU A 93 -7.24 39.17 -3.37
N TYR A 94 -7.39 39.65 -4.60
CA TYR A 94 -6.30 39.92 -5.52
C TYR A 94 -5.25 40.87 -4.91
N LEU A 95 -5.68 42.04 -4.41
CA LEU A 95 -4.77 43.02 -3.81
C LEU A 95 -4.09 42.50 -2.54
N SER A 96 -4.80 41.72 -1.72
CA SER A 96 -4.26 41.17 -0.48
C SER A 96 -3.08 40.21 -0.70
N SER A 97 -2.97 39.65 -1.91
CA SER A 97 -1.95 38.65 -2.24
C SER A 97 -0.57 39.25 -2.54
N PHE A 98 -0.48 40.56 -2.77
CA PHE A 98 0.74 41.23 -3.17
C PHE A 98 1.33 42.11 -2.05
N ASN A 99 2.64 42.22 -2.04
CA ASN A 99 3.38 43.23 -1.30
C ASN A 99 3.65 44.41 -2.24
N VAL A 100 3.08 45.57 -1.90
CA VAL A 100 3.14 46.79 -2.71
C VAL A 100 4.03 47.86 -2.04
N THR A 101 4.91 47.46 -1.12
CA THR A 101 5.80 48.40 -0.41
C THR A 101 6.97 48.89 -1.27
N ASN A 102 7.32 48.17 -2.35
CA ASN A 102 8.34 48.59 -3.29
C ASN A 102 7.70 49.44 -4.39
N GLU A 103 8.35 50.56 -4.74
CA GLU A 103 7.82 51.51 -5.73
C GLU A 103 7.90 50.94 -7.18
N ASP A 104 8.86 50.04 -7.45
CA ASP A 104 9.13 49.54 -8.80
C ASP A 104 8.68 48.09 -9.06
N LEU A 105 8.43 47.30 -8.00
CA LEU A 105 8.18 45.86 -8.11
C LEU A 105 7.00 45.41 -7.25
N ILE A 106 6.12 44.62 -7.85
CA ILE A 106 5.03 43.95 -7.14
C ILE A 106 5.43 42.49 -6.91
N LEU A 107 5.66 42.15 -5.63
CA LEU A 107 6.05 40.80 -5.20
C LEU A 107 4.88 40.07 -4.54
N LEU A 108 4.85 38.74 -4.63
CA LEU A 108 3.97 37.94 -3.78
C LEU A 108 4.39 38.06 -2.31
N ARG A 109 3.42 37.98 -1.39
CA ARG A 109 3.72 37.89 0.05
C ARG A 109 4.23 36.48 0.39
N ASP A 110 5.36 36.41 1.10
CA ASP A 110 6.01 35.14 1.49
C ASP A 110 5.17 34.28 2.45
N GLU A 111 4.20 34.87 3.17
CA GLU A 111 3.31 34.15 4.10
C GLU A 111 2.19 33.35 3.38
N ASN A 112 2.14 33.41 2.05
CA ASN A 112 1.09 32.79 1.26
C ASN A 112 1.35 31.29 1.06
N SER A 113 0.48 30.47 1.62
CA SER A 113 0.37 29.04 1.31
C SER A 113 0.15 28.75 -0.19
N THR A 114 0.45 27.54 -0.64
CA THR A 114 0.21 27.11 -2.04
C THR A 114 -1.27 27.22 -2.45
N SER A 115 -2.21 27.15 -1.50
CA SER A 115 -3.65 27.37 -1.76
C SER A 115 -3.97 28.85 -2.02
N THR A 116 -3.33 29.79 -1.32
CA THR A 116 -3.48 31.23 -1.60
C THR A 116 -2.94 31.61 -2.99
N HIS A 117 -1.82 31.00 -3.41
CA HIS A 117 -1.34 31.16 -4.79
C HIS A 117 -2.32 30.59 -5.82
N ALA A 118 -3.00 29.50 -5.50
CA ALA A 118 -4.01 28.92 -6.40
C ALA A 118 -5.27 29.80 -6.52
N SER A 119 -5.72 30.42 -5.41
CA SER A 119 -6.82 31.39 -5.45
C SER A 119 -6.47 32.62 -6.28
N LEU A 120 -5.27 33.18 -6.08
CA LEU A 120 -4.78 34.29 -6.90
C LEU A 120 -4.66 33.89 -8.38
N GLY A 121 -4.08 32.71 -8.66
CA GLY A 121 -3.98 32.18 -10.00
C GLY A 121 -5.35 31.97 -10.65
N LYS A 122 -6.36 31.54 -9.89
CA LYS A 122 -7.74 31.47 -10.38
C LYS A 122 -8.25 32.84 -10.80
N ILE A 123 -8.06 33.87 -9.97
CA ILE A 123 -8.47 35.24 -10.30
C ILE A 123 -7.81 35.70 -11.61
N ILE A 124 -6.49 35.48 -11.75
CA ILE A 124 -5.72 35.94 -12.91
C ILE A 124 -6.05 35.16 -14.18
N PHE A 125 -6.06 33.83 -14.11
CA PHE A 125 -6.02 32.96 -15.29
C PHE A 125 -7.36 32.31 -15.66
N GLU A 126 -8.36 32.24 -14.77
CA GLU A 126 -9.64 31.58 -15.08
C GLU A 126 -10.35 32.18 -16.30
N LYS A 127 -10.27 33.50 -16.50
CA LYS A 127 -10.82 34.17 -17.70
C LYS A 127 -9.91 34.04 -18.93
N LEU A 128 -8.60 33.91 -18.74
CA LEU A 128 -7.64 33.69 -19.82
C LEU A 128 -7.78 32.28 -20.41
N TYR A 129 -8.18 31.31 -19.58
CA TYR A 129 -8.34 29.91 -19.94
C TYR A 129 -9.67 29.56 -20.65
N ARG A 130 -10.60 30.52 -20.80
CA ARG A 130 -11.87 30.29 -21.50
C ARG A 130 -11.63 30.21 -23.02
N PRO A 131 -12.28 29.26 -23.74
CA PRO A 131 -12.19 29.19 -25.20
C PRO A 131 -12.54 30.51 -25.87
N GLY A 132 -11.76 30.93 -26.87
CA GLY A 132 -12.00 32.16 -27.66
C GLY A 132 -11.64 33.48 -26.95
N SER A 133 -10.88 33.44 -25.86
CA SER A 133 -10.45 34.64 -25.14
C SER A 133 -9.25 35.31 -25.84
N ASN A 134 -9.44 36.46 -26.50
CA ASN A 134 -8.36 37.30 -27.02
C ASN A 134 -7.62 38.10 -25.91
N ARG A 135 -7.76 37.69 -24.64
CA ARG A 135 -7.22 38.41 -23.49
C ARG A 135 -5.73 38.17 -23.22
N LEU A 136 -5.10 37.27 -23.99
CA LEU A 136 -3.63 37.16 -24.01
C LEU A 136 -2.98 38.31 -24.79
N VAL A 137 -3.72 38.95 -25.71
CA VAL A 137 -3.20 40.09 -26.48
C VAL A 137 -2.94 41.27 -25.54
N GLY A 138 -1.69 41.72 -25.48
CA GLY A 138 -1.24 42.78 -24.58
C GLY A 138 -1.01 42.34 -23.13
N PHE A 139 -0.99 41.04 -22.85
CA PHE A 139 -0.73 40.50 -21.51
C PHE A 139 0.66 40.89 -21.01
N VAL A 140 1.69 40.70 -21.84
CA VAL A 140 3.09 41.05 -21.50
C VAL A 140 3.22 42.54 -21.20
N ASP A 141 2.69 43.40 -22.07
CA ASP A 141 2.74 44.86 -21.90
C ASP A 141 2.04 45.30 -20.61
N ALA A 142 0.87 44.72 -20.32
CA ALA A 142 0.10 45.04 -19.12
C ALA A 142 0.79 44.55 -17.83
N ALA A 143 1.47 43.39 -17.88
CA ALA A 143 2.22 42.84 -16.76
C ALA A 143 3.49 43.66 -16.48
N GLU A 144 4.25 44.01 -17.52
CA GLU A 144 5.47 44.82 -17.44
C GLU A 144 5.16 46.22 -16.91
N ALA A 145 4.10 46.87 -17.42
CA ALA A 145 3.67 48.19 -16.93
C ALA A 145 3.25 48.22 -15.45
N CYS A 146 2.94 47.05 -14.88
CA CYS A 146 2.59 46.90 -13.46
C CYS A 146 3.75 46.37 -12.61
N GLY A 147 4.94 46.11 -13.17
CA GLY A 147 6.08 45.58 -12.44
C GLY A 147 5.83 44.20 -11.82
N LEU A 148 5.03 43.35 -12.49
CA LEU A 148 4.76 41.98 -12.04
C LEU A 148 5.93 41.06 -12.39
N MET A 149 6.37 40.26 -11.41
CA MET A 149 7.46 39.32 -11.62
C MET A 149 7.01 38.09 -12.42
N PRO A 150 7.73 37.69 -13.49
CA PRO A 150 7.38 36.52 -14.29
C PRO A 150 7.46 35.22 -13.47
N GLU A 151 8.38 35.11 -12.50
CA GLU A 151 8.49 33.98 -11.57
C GLU A 151 7.20 33.80 -10.74
N ASP A 152 6.63 34.90 -10.26
CA ASP A 152 5.42 34.92 -9.44
C ASP A 152 4.17 34.63 -10.28
N LEU A 153 4.13 35.15 -11.52
CA LEU A 153 3.08 34.83 -12.48
C LEU A 153 3.09 33.33 -12.85
N LEU A 154 4.27 32.75 -13.10
CA LEU A 154 4.35 31.32 -13.39
C LEU A 154 3.98 30.47 -12.16
N ARG A 155 4.48 30.83 -10.97
CA ARG A 155 4.15 30.13 -9.73
C ARG A 155 2.65 30.13 -9.46
N THR A 156 1.98 31.28 -9.63
CA THR A 156 0.52 31.40 -9.44
C THR A 156 -0.26 30.69 -10.53
N PHE A 157 0.21 30.72 -11.77
CA PHE A 157 -0.38 29.96 -12.87
C PHE A 157 -0.34 28.45 -12.59
N LEU A 158 0.84 27.91 -12.25
CA LEU A 158 1.01 26.51 -11.90
C LEU A 158 0.20 26.13 -10.65
N ALA A 159 0.15 27.01 -9.63
CA ALA A 159 -0.67 26.79 -8.44
C ALA A 159 -2.15 26.57 -8.77
N TYR A 160 -2.68 27.34 -9.72
CA TYR A 160 -4.05 27.23 -10.19
C TYR A 160 -4.25 26.00 -11.07
N TRP A 161 -3.44 25.85 -12.12
CA TRP A 161 -3.65 24.84 -13.16
C TRP A 161 -3.47 23.41 -12.64
N LEU A 162 -2.48 23.17 -11.77
CA LEU A 162 -2.23 21.85 -11.18
C LEU A 162 -3.37 21.36 -10.27
N ARG A 163 -4.27 22.26 -9.83
CA ARG A 163 -5.43 21.96 -8.98
C ARG A 163 -6.74 21.84 -9.74
N LEU A 164 -6.74 22.03 -11.06
CA LEU A 164 -7.93 21.80 -11.87
C LEU A 164 -8.30 20.30 -11.85
N PRO A 165 -9.59 19.95 -11.92
CA PRO A 165 -9.99 18.55 -12.00
C PRO A 165 -9.49 17.92 -13.30
N PHE A 166 -8.98 16.69 -13.25
CA PHE A 166 -8.52 15.97 -14.44
C PHE A 166 -9.68 15.15 -15.01
N ASN A 167 -10.44 15.75 -15.93
CA ASN A 167 -11.66 15.17 -16.51
C ASN A 167 -11.57 15.17 -18.05
N TYR A 168 -10.63 14.42 -18.62
CA TYR A 168 -10.46 14.32 -20.07
C TYR A 168 -10.98 12.98 -20.56
N ASN A 169 -11.99 13.01 -21.43
CA ASN A 169 -12.64 11.81 -21.96
C ASN A 169 -12.01 11.32 -23.27
N ASP A 170 -11.27 12.19 -23.95
CA ASP A 170 -10.54 11.92 -25.20
C ASP A 170 -9.23 12.72 -25.25
N MET A 171 -8.33 12.29 -26.13
CA MET A 171 -7.03 12.95 -26.32
C MET A 171 -7.19 14.37 -26.88
N SER A 172 -8.20 14.62 -27.71
CA SER A 172 -8.42 15.93 -28.33
C SER A 172 -8.70 17.03 -27.30
N ASN A 173 -9.55 16.77 -26.30
CA ASN A 173 -9.82 17.74 -25.24
C ASN A 173 -8.57 18.01 -24.39
N LEU A 174 -7.73 16.99 -24.17
CA LEU A 174 -6.47 17.17 -23.46
C LEU A 174 -5.49 18.04 -24.27
N ILE A 175 -5.32 17.77 -25.56
CA ILE A 175 -4.43 18.56 -26.44
C ILE A 175 -4.88 20.02 -26.49
N GLU A 176 -6.19 20.27 -26.60
CA GLU A 176 -6.72 21.64 -26.56
C GLU A 176 -6.38 22.34 -25.24
N ASP A 177 -6.45 21.61 -24.12
CA ASP A 177 -6.12 22.12 -22.81
C ASP A 177 -4.63 22.41 -22.62
N LEU A 178 -3.77 21.53 -23.12
CA LEU A 178 -2.32 21.74 -23.15
C LEU A 178 -1.94 22.89 -24.08
N THR A 179 -2.69 23.11 -25.17
CA THR A 179 -2.46 24.24 -26.09
C THR A 179 -2.75 25.56 -25.39
N ARG A 180 -3.83 25.64 -24.61
CA ARG A 180 -4.11 26.81 -23.75
C ARG A 180 -3.04 27.00 -22.68
N PHE A 181 -2.58 25.90 -22.07
CA PHE A 181 -1.50 25.95 -21.09
C PHE A 181 -0.24 26.57 -21.71
N ASN A 182 0.14 26.07 -22.88
CA ASN A 182 1.34 26.49 -23.58
C ASN A 182 1.26 27.96 -24.04
N ALA A 183 0.08 28.42 -24.47
CA ALA A 183 -0.13 29.82 -24.83
C ALA A 183 0.12 30.77 -23.64
N VAL A 184 -0.38 30.44 -22.45
CA VAL A 184 -0.14 31.23 -21.23
C VAL A 184 1.33 31.15 -20.80
N LEU A 185 1.92 29.95 -20.84
CA LEU A 185 3.34 29.74 -20.52
C LEU A 185 4.24 30.58 -21.43
N HIS A 186 3.95 30.60 -22.74
CA HIS A 186 4.71 31.36 -23.73
C HIS A 186 4.73 32.85 -23.41
N GLU A 187 3.58 33.46 -23.12
CA GLU A 187 3.51 34.89 -22.73
C GLU A 187 4.32 35.19 -21.46
N ILE A 188 4.31 34.29 -20.48
CA ILE A 188 5.11 34.45 -19.25
C ILE A 188 6.62 34.31 -19.56
N CYS A 189 7.01 33.40 -20.45
CA CYS A 189 8.40 33.26 -20.91
C CYS A 189 8.88 34.49 -21.69
N LEU A 190 8.03 35.09 -22.54
CA LEU A 190 8.34 36.34 -23.23
C LEU A 190 8.59 37.50 -22.25
N LEU A 191 7.81 37.57 -21.16
CA LEU A 191 8.04 38.54 -20.08
C LEU A 191 9.37 38.28 -19.33
N ALA A 192 9.77 37.01 -19.19
CA ALA A 192 10.99 36.62 -18.48
C ALA A 192 12.29 36.94 -19.23
N ARG A 193 12.25 37.06 -20.57
CA ARG A 193 13.39 37.46 -21.44
C ARG A 193 14.65 36.65 -21.15
N ASP A 194 15.77 37.30 -20.81
CA ASP A 194 17.06 36.63 -20.63
C ASP A 194 17.14 35.71 -19.41
N ARG A 195 16.17 35.78 -18.49
CA ARG A 195 16.16 34.97 -17.27
C ARG A 195 15.98 33.48 -17.52
N ILE A 196 15.41 33.12 -18.67
CA ILE A 196 15.18 31.71 -19.07
C ILE A 196 16.32 31.15 -19.90
N HIS A 197 17.31 31.97 -20.25
CA HIS A 197 18.48 31.54 -21.01
C HIS A 197 19.50 30.84 -20.09
N PHE A 198 20.22 29.87 -20.65
CA PHE A 198 21.30 29.14 -20.00
C PHE A 198 22.43 28.87 -20.99
N GLU A 199 23.65 28.75 -20.47
CA GLU A 199 24.83 28.38 -21.26
C GLU A 199 24.93 26.86 -21.43
N ASN A 200 25.72 26.41 -22.40
CA ASN A 200 26.03 24.99 -22.57
C ASN A 200 26.69 24.44 -21.29
N ASN A 201 26.18 23.31 -20.77
CA ASN A 201 26.56 22.70 -19.49
C ASN A 201 26.25 23.53 -18.22
N ALA A 202 25.26 24.44 -18.28
CA ALA A 202 24.71 25.11 -17.11
C ALA A 202 23.25 24.72 -16.88
N ILE A 203 22.81 24.84 -15.61
CA ILE A 203 21.41 24.67 -15.22
C ILE A 203 20.78 26.06 -15.14
N CYS A 204 19.62 26.24 -15.79
CA CYS A 204 18.86 27.48 -15.67
C CYS A 204 18.19 27.56 -14.29
N LEU A 205 18.53 28.57 -13.48
CA LEU A 205 17.95 28.72 -12.13
C LEU A 205 16.44 29.00 -12.17
N TRP A 206 15.97 29.68 -13.22
CA TRP A 206 14.53 29.93 -13.40
C TRP A 206 13.78 28.62 -13.60
N TRP A 207 14.20 27.78 -14.55
CA TRP A 207 13.63 26.46 -14.77
C TRP A 207 13.86 25.48 -13.61
N GLN A 208 14.97 25.60 -12.89
CA GLN A 208 15.20 24.86 -11.65
C GLN A 208 14.12 25.15 -10.61
N SER A 209 13.76 26.43 -10.43
CA SER A 209 12.68 26.81 -9.51
C SER A 209 11.31 26.25 -9.94
N VAL A 210 11.07 26.15 -11.25
CA VAL A 210 9.86 25.52 -11.81
C VAL A 210 9.85 24.03 -11.52
N ARG A 211 10.96 23.32 -11.76
CA ARG A 211 11.09 21.89 -11.44
C ARG A 211 10.82 21.61 -9.97
N GLU A 212 11.41 22.41 -9.07
CA GLU A 212 11.20 22.29 -7.63
C GLU A 212 9.74 22.49 -7.23
N TYR A 213 9.04 23.45 -7.87
CA TYR A 213 7.62 23.67 -7.65
C TYR A 213 6.76 22.49 -8.10
N LEU A 214 7.09 21.86 -9.23
CA LEU A 214 6.37 20.70 -9.76
C LEU A 214 6.50 19.45 -8.90
N LEU A 215 7.56 19.33 -8.07
CA LEU A 215 7.69 18.21 -7.12
C LEU A 215 6.55 18.17 -6.10
N GLU A 216 5.99 19.33 -5.75
CA GLU A 216 4.88 19.48 -4.80
C GLU A 216 3.50 19.41 -5.44
N SER A 217 3.41 19.04 -6.72
CA SER A 217 2.13 18.97 -7.42
C SER A 217 1.15 18.06 -6.67
N PRO A 218 -0.08 18.54 -6.36
CA PRO A 218 -1.10 17.73 -5.69
C PRO A 218 -1.67 16.64 -6.60
N CYS A 219 -1.45 16.75 -7.92
CA CYS A 219 -1.80 15.76 -8.91
C CYS A 219 -0.56 15.47 -9.73
N ALA A 220 0.08 14.32 -9.49
CA ALA A 220 1.30 13.92 -10.20
C ALA A 220 1.10 13.88 -11.72
N LEU A 221 -0.07 13.46 -12.20
CA LEU A 221 -0.43 13.47 -13.63
C LEU A 221 -0.42 14.89 -14.24
N ARG A 222 -1.02 15.88 -13.57
CA ARG A 222 -0.91 17.27 -14.01
C ARG A 222 0.51 17.80 -13.88
N GLY A 223 1.24 17.37 -12.85
CA GLY A 223 2.66 17.69 -12.69
C GLY A 223 3.49 17.22 -13.87
N LEU A 224 3.27 15.99 -14.33
CA LEU A 224 3.89 15.39 -15.51
C LEU A 224 3.61 16.23 -16.77
N LEU A 225 2.33 16.53 -17.04
CA LEU A 225 1.94 17.32 -18.20
C LEU A 225 2.53 18.73 -18.16
N ALA A 226 2.53 19.38 -17.01
CA ALA A 226 3.17 20.69 -16.84
C ALA A 226 4.68 20.62 -17.06
N ALA A 227 5.36 19.56 -16.58
CA ALA A 227 6.78 19.34 -16.82
C ALA A 227 7.10 19.16 -18.31
N LEU A 228 6.27 18.41 -19.04
CA LEU A 228 6.39 18.25 -20.50
C LEU A 228 6.28 19.59 -21.22
N MET A 229 5.27 20.40 -20.88
CA MET A 229 5.09 21.72 -21.49
C MET A 229 6.22 22.68 -21.16
N CYS A 230 6.66 22.72 -19.89
CA CYS A 230 7.80 23.56 -19.48
C CYS A 230 9.10 23.16 -20.17
N ARG A 231 9.37 21.85 -20.29
CA ARG A 231 10.52 21.34 -21.04
C ARG A 231 10.46 21.77 -22.51
N ASN A 232 9.32 21.58 -23.17
CA ASN A 232 9.16 21.92 -24.58
C ASN A 232 9.44 23.40 -24.82
N GLU A 233 8.93 24.27 -23.96
CA GLU A 233 9.17 25.71 -24.07
C GLU A 233 10.64 26.06 -23.77
N ALA A 234 11.26 25.44 -22.75
CA ALA A 234 12.68 25.61 -22.45
C ALA A 234 13.58 25.25 -23.65
N LEU A 235 13.34 24.10 -24.26
CA LEU A 235 14.11 23.60 -25.41
C LEU A 235 13.83 24.38 -26.70
N ARG A 236 12.63 24.96 -26.85
CA ARG A 236 12.28 25.86 -27.97
C ARG A 236 13.13 27.13 -27.91
N HIS A 237 13.28 27.73 -26.73
CA HIS A 237 14.14 28.89 -26.54
C HIS A 237 15.62 28.56 -26.72
N GLU A 238 16.07 27.37 -26.28
CA GLU A 238 17.42 26.89 -26.55
C GLU A 238 17.69 26.76 -28.06
N THR A 239 16.78 26.11 -28.79
CA THR A 239 16.91 25.88 -30.24
C THR A 239 16.95 27.20 -31.01
N ARG A 240 16.08 28.16 -30.67
CA ARG A 240 16.06 29.49 -31.31
C ARG A 240 17.38 30.25 -31.10
N ARG A 241 17.91 30.22 -29.88
CA ARG A 241 19.20 30.84 -29.59
C ARG A 241 20.33 30.17 -30.38
N ARG A 242 20.35 28.83 -30.43
CA ARG A 242 21.34 28.09 -31.23
C ARG A 242 21.24 28.42 -32.72
N SER A 243 20.04 28.54 -33.29
CA SER A 243 19.91 28.96 -34.69
C SER A 243 20.42 30.37 -34.95
N ASP A 244 20.23 31.30 -34.01
CA ASP A 244 20.76 32.66 -34.09
C ASP A 244 22.30 32.70 -33.98
N GLU A 245 22.90 31.72 -33.26
CA GLU A 245 24.35 31.60 -33.06
C GLU A 245 25.05 30.73 -34.13
N GLU A 246 24.37 29.72 -34.70
CA GLU A 246 24.88 28.81 -35.73
C GLU A 246 25.02 29.47 -37.11
N GLU A 247 24.37 30.62 -37.35
CA GLU A 247 24.74 31.49 -38.48
C GLU A 247 26.21 31.97 -38.40
N ILE A 248 26.86 31.87 -37.24
CA ILE A 248 28.20 32.42 -36.97
C ILE A 248 29.27 31.32 -36.81
N ALA A 249 28.92 30.08 -36.47
CA ALA A 249 29.91 29.02 -36.22
C ALA A 249 29.49 27.65 -36.76
N SER A 250 30.21 27.18 -37.79
CA SER A 250 30.14 25.82 -38.30
C SER A 250 30.95 24.87 -37.43
N GLU A 251 30.28 23.98 -36.67
CA GLU A 251 30.75 22.63 -36.27
C GLU A 251 29.73 22.03 -35.27
N GLN A 252 28.75 21.26 -35.78
CA GLN A 252 27.70 20.62 -34.98
C GLN A 252 28.14 19.22 -34.50
N PHE A 253 28.50 19.10 -33.22
CA PHE A 253 28.26 17.86 -32.48
C PHE A 253 26.95 18.03 -31.70
N GLU A 254 26.03 17.08 -31.84
CA GLU A 254 24.75 17.06 -31.12
C GLU A 254 25.01 16.86 -29.61
N GLN A 255 25.14 17.96 -28.87
CA GLN A 255 25.29 17.92 -27.41
C GLN A 255 23.91 17.95 -26.76
N VAL A 256 23.57 16.85 -26.07
CA VAL A 256 22.44 16.79 -25.13
C VAL A 256 22.73 17.78 -24.00
N SER A 257 21.88 18.80 -23.83
CA SER A 257 22.08 19.81 -22.79
C SER A 257 21.83 19.23 -21.40
N GLN A 258 22.57 19.75 -20.40
CA GLN A 258 22.33 19.38 -19.00
C GLN A 258 20.88 19.68 -18.58
N GLU A 259 20.32 20.77 -19.11
CA GLU A 259 18.93 21.18 -18.89
C GLU A 259 17.94 20.13 -19.43
N ALA A 260 18.15 19.63 -20.65
CA ALA A 260 17.35 18.54 -21.22
C ALA A 260 17.39 17.28 -20.34
N CYS A 261 18.57 16.91 -19.83
CA CYS A 261 18.73 15.80 -18.89
C CYS A 261 17.94 15.99 -17.59
N GLN A 262 17.97 17.18 -16.99
CA GLN A 262 17.23 17.46 -15.75
C GLN A 262 15.71 17.36 -15.96
N TRP A 263 15.20 17.84 -17.09
CA TRP A 263 13.79 17.68 -17.43
C TRP A 263 13.40 16.21 -17.64
N MET A 264 14.20 15.45 -18.39
CA MET A 264 13.95 14.02 -18.59
C MET A 264 13.92 13.27 -17.25
N LEU A 265 14.89 13.50 -16.36
CA LEU A 265 14.92 12.87 -15.03
C LEU A 265 13.67 13.18 -14.20
N LEU A 266 13.16 14.42 -14.27
CA LEU A 266 11.93 14.80 -13.59
C LEU A 266 10.71 14.11 -14.21
N ILE A 267 10.60 14.10 -15.53
CA ILE A 267 9.49 13.50 -16.28
C ILE A 267 9.39 12.00 -15.98
N TYR A 268 10.49 11.25 -16.09
CA TYR A 268 10.49 9.81 -15.78
C TYR A 268 10.00 9.53 -14.35
N LYS A 269 10.45 10.33 -13.37
CA LYS A 269 9.98 10.19 -11.98
C LYS A 269 8.51 10.54 -11.81
N LEU A 270 8.01 11.53 -12.56
CA LEU A 270 6.61 11.93 -12.51
C LEU A 270 5.68 10.91 -13.20
N GLU A 271 6.14 10.19 -14.22
CA GLU A 271 5.39 9.12 -14.89
C GLU A 271 5.02 8.00 -13.91
N ASP A 272 6.01 7.44 -13.21
CA ASP A 272 5.80 6.38 -12.22
C ASP A 272 4.85 6.84 -11.10
N VAL A 273 5.04 8.07 -10.60
CA VAL A 273 4.23 8.63 -9.51
C VAL A 273 2.82 9.02 -9.98
N ALA A 274 2.64 9.40 -11.25
CA ALA A 274 1.33 9.67 -11.83
C ALA A 274 0.46 8.42 -11.88
N ILE A 275 1.05 7.29 -12.29
CA ILE A 275 0.38 5.98 -12.32
C ILE A 275 0.01 5.55 -10.89
N LEU A 276 0.97 5.63 -9.96
CA LEU A 276 0.74 5.33 -8.55
C LEU A 276 -0.39 6.18 -7.96
N GLY A 277 -0.30 7.50 -8.10
CA GLY A 277 -1.28 8.44 -7.57
C GLY A 277 -2.68 8.22 -8.16
N LYS A 278 -2.77 7.88 -9.45
CA LYS A 278 -4.05 7.64 -10.10
C LYS A 278 -4.74 6.38 -9.56
N ILE A 279 -4.02 5.26 -9.51
CA ILE A 279 -4.56 3.98 -9.01
C ILE A 279 -4.98 4.08 -7.53
N LEU A 280 -4.18 4.77 -6.70
CA LEU A 280 -4.47 4.90 -5.26
C LEU A 280 -5.69 5.79 -4.97
N VAL A 281 -6.03 6.75 -5.85
CA VAL A 281 -7.21 7.59 -5.68
C VAL A 281 -8.50 6.86 -6.13
N GLU A 282 -8.37 5.81 -6.92
CA GLU A 282 -9.50 5.03 -7.43
C GLU A 282 -10.05 4.04 -6.41
N THR A 283 -11.38 3.92 -6.40
CA THR A 283 -12.08 2.96 -5.56
C THR A 283 -12.36 1.71 -6.37
N VAL A 284 -11.46 0.74 -6.27
CA VAL A 284 -11.57 -0.55 -6.97
C VAL A 284 -12.27 -1.56 -6.06
N ARG A 285 -13.19 -2.36 -6.61
CA ARG A 285 -13.85 -3.44 -5.89
C ARG A 285 -13.28 -4.78 -6.32
N CYS A 286 -12.85 -5.59 -5.35
CA CYS A 286 -12.49 -6.98 -5.59
C CYS A 286 -13.75 -7.76 -6.01
N ARG A 287 -13.62 -8.64 -7.00
CA ARG A 287 -14.72 -9.50 -7.49
C ARG A 287 -15.15 -10.49 -6.42
N ASN A 288 -14.18 -11.10 -5.75
CA ASN A 288 -14.39 -12.16 -4.75
C ASN A 288 -13.70 -11.81 -3.42
N PRO A 289 -14.22 -10.84 -2.65
CA PRO A 289 -13.63 -10.47 -1.37
C PRO A 289 -13.76 -11.60 -0.35
N ARG A 290 -12.65 -12.00 0.25
CA ARG A 290 -12.60 -13.07 1.30
C ARG A 290 -12.40 -12.52 2.71
N TYR A 291 -11.82 -11.33 2.82
CA TYR A 291 -11.40 -10.74 4.08
C TYR A 291 -12.07 -9.37 4.31
N PRO A 292 -12.15 -8.91 5.58
CA PRO A 292 -12.76 -7.62 5.89
C PRO A 292 -11.98 -6.46 5.27
N THR A 293 -12.67 -5.42 4.83
CA THR A 293 -12.05 -4.22 4.28
C THR A 293 -11.69 -3.22 5.39
N LEU A 294 -10.51 -2.61 5.29
CA LEU A 294 -10.07 -1.56 6.20
C LEU A 294 -10.48 -0.17 5.69
N LYS A 295 -10.60 0.79 6.62
CA LYS A 295 -10.87 2.19 6.27
C LYS A 295 -9.70 2.76 5.49
N TYR A 296 -9.96 3.25 4.28
CA TYR A 296 -8.98 3.84 3.41
C TYR A 296 -9.21 5.33 3.21
N GLN A 297 -8.14 6.11 3.36
CA GLN A 297 -8.13 7.54 3.06
C GLN A 297 -7.31 7.73 1.79
N LYS A 298 -7.92 8.36 0.78
CA LYS A 298 -7.26 8.61 -0.51
C LYS A 298 -6.06 9.53 -0.29
N PRO A 299 -4.83 9.08 -0.57
CA PRO A 299 -3.63 9.89 -0.38
C PRO A 299 -3.54 10.96 -1.48
N ILE A 300 -2.91 12.10 -1.15
CA ILE A 300 -2.52 13.10 -2.15
C ILE A 300 -1.08 12.80 -2.52
N VAL A 301 -0.90 11.96 -3.53
CA VAL A 301 0.44 11.49 -3.92
C VAL A 301 1.16 12.55 -4.74
N SER A 302 2.21 13.13 -4.16
CA SER A 302 3.14 14.04 -4.85
C SER A 302 4.52 13.40 -5.02
N LEU A 303 5.30 13.83 -6.01
CA LEU A 303 6.67 13.32 -6.18
C LEU A 303 7.53 13.65 -4.95
N LYS A 304 7.39 14.83 -4.35
CA LYS A 304 8.08 15.19 -3.11
C LYS A 304 7.77 14.22 -1.97
N GLU A 305 6.51 13.83 -1.80
CA GLU A 305 6.11 12.86 -0.79
C GLU A 305 6.75 11.49 -1.05
N ILE A 306 6.74 11.01 -2.29
CA ILE A 306 7.36 9.72 -2.63
C ILE A 306 8.89 9.76 -2.44
N LEU A 307 9.55 10.85 -2.80
CA LEU A 307 11.00 10.99 -2.62
C LEU A 307 11.39 11.05 -1.13
N THR A 308 10.62 11.76 -0.31
CA THR A 308 10.95 12.00 1.11
C THR A 308 10.35 10.96 2.07
N GLY A 309 9.36 10.18 1.62
CA GLY A 309 8.71 9.12 2.40
C GLY A 309 9.59 7.89 2.67
N GLY A 310 10.80 7.86 2.11
CA GLY A 310 11.76 6.78 2.28
C GLY A 310 11.45 5.54 1.43
N LYS A 311 12.32 4.55 1.54
CA LYS A 311 12.31 3.33 0.72
C LYS A 311 11.05 2.45 0.88
N GLY A 312 10.24 2.67 1.91
CA GLY A 312 9.04 1.86 2.20
C GLY A 312 7.71 2.52 1.81
N ILE A 313 7.73 3.76 1.30
CA ILE A 313 6.50 4.54 1.12
C ILE A 313 5.53 3.90 0.11
N VAL A 314 6.05 3.35 -1.00
CA VAL A 314 5.23 2.78 -2.06
C VAL A 314 4.51 1.53 -1.56
N SER A 315 5.21 0.61 -0.89
CA SER A 315 4.61 -0.59 -0.33
C SER A 315 3.60 -0.28 0.77
N GLU A 316 3.85 0.75 1.58
CA GLU A 316 2.89 1.26 2.58
C GLU A 316 1.60 1.77 1.94
N LEU A 317 1.70 2.67 0.96
CA LEU A 317 0.54 3.25 0.30
C LEU A 317 -0.30 2.18 -0.43
N VAL A 318 0.37 1.29 -1.16
CA VAL A 318 -0.31 0.21 -1.90
C VAL A 318 -0.93 -0.81 -0.97
N ALA A 319 -0.27 -1.20 0.13
CA ALA A 319 -0.88 -2.10 1.12
C ALA A 319 -2.13 -1.52 1.76
N LYS A 320 -2.16 -0.22 2.07
CA LYS A 320 -3.36 0.46 2.58
C LYS A 320 -4.49 0.43 1.55
N TRP A 321 -4.18 0.67 0.27
CA TRP A 321 -5.15 0.55 -0.81
C TRP A 321 -5.68 -0.88 -0.96
N ILE A 322 -4.81 -1.90 -1.01
CA ILE A 322 -5.21 -3.32 -1.08
C ILE A 322 -6.05 -3.74 0.12
N SER A 323 -5.69 -3.30 1.34
CA SER A 323 -6.45 -3.64 2.55
C SER A 323 -7.89 -3.13 2.52
N SER A 324 -8.22 -2.19 1.62
CA SER A 324 -9.56 -1.67 1.41
C SER A 324 -10.43 -2.53 0.48
N THR A 325 -9.85 -3.53 -0.20
CA THR A 325 -10.55 -4.33 -1.22
C THR A 325 -11.01 -5.70 -0.73
N GLY A 326 -10.36 -6.26 0.30
CA GLY A 326 -10.70 -7.57 0.87
C GLY A 326 -10.20 -8.76 0.06
N ILE A 327 -9.27 -8.53 -0.88
CA ILE A 327 -8.67 -9.58 -1.73
C ILE A 327 -7.93 -10.66 -0.90
N ASP A 328 -7.91 -11.88 -1.43
CA ASP A 328 -7.24 -13.03 -0.82
C ASP A 328 -5.71 -12.88 -0.90
N PRO A 329 -4.96 -12.85 0.22
CA PRO A 329 -3.51 -12.60 0.17
C PRO A 329 -2.68 -13.56 -0.71
N PRO A 330 -2.99 -14.87 -0.82
CA PRO A 330 -2.30 -15.76 -1.76
C PRO A 330 -2.40 -15.33 -3.22
N SER A 331 -3.48 -14.66 -3.65
CA SER A 331 -3.60 -14.18 -5.04
C SER A 331 -2.65 -13.02 -5.35
N LEU A 332 -2.03 -12.42 -4.33
CA LEU A 332 -1.02 -11.38 -4.48
C LEU A 332 0.38 -11.95 -4.74
N VAL A 333 0.59 -13.26 -4.65
CA VAL A 333 1.91 -13.86 -4.84
C VAL A 333 2.25 -13.95 -6.33
N ILE A 334 3.42 -13.46 -6.71
CA ILE A 334 3.98 -13.70 -8.04
C ILE A 334 4.73 -15.03 -7.98
N GLU A 335 4.14 -16.07 -8.57
CA GLU A 335 4.80 -17.37 -8.69
C GLU A 335 5.94 -17.28 -9.70
N VAL A 336 7.14 -17.71 -9.28
CA VAL A 336 8.31 -17.76 -10.15
C VAL A 336 8.61 -19.24 -10.41
N PRO A 337 8.79 -19.66 -11.68
CA PRO A 337 9.15 -21.04 -12.02
C PRO A 337 10.40 -21.53 -11.26
N PRO A 338 10.41 -22.79 -10.80
CA PRO A 338 11.54 -23.35 -10.04
C PRO A 338 12.87 -23.28 -10.82
N GLU A 339 12.85 -23.36 -12.16
CA GLU A 339 14.04 -23.22 -13.00
C GLU A 339 14.73 -21.85 -12.88
N ALA A 340 14.03 -20.83 -12.39
CA ALA A 340 14.60 -19.49 -12.13
C ALA A 340 15.13 -19.32 -10.71
N THR A 341 14.86 -20.29 -9.83
CA THR A 341 15.36 -20.32 -8.44
C THR A 341 16.53 -21.28 -8.24
N GLU A 342 16.75 -22.20 -9.18
CA GLU A 342 17.91 -23.08 -9.20
C GLU A 342 19.16 -22.30 -9.63
N ILE A 343 20.19 -22.34 -8.78
CA ILE A 343 21.54 -21.89 -9.10
C ILE A 343 22.24 -23.09 -9.72
N ASP A 344 22.93 -22.90 -10.86
CA ASP A 344 24.00 -23.81 -11.30
C ASP A 344 24.86 -24.20 -10.08
N PRO A 345 25.17 -25.48 -9.86
CA PRO A 345 25.86 -25.90 -8.66
C PRO A 345 27.17 -25.11 -8.49
N LYS A 346 27.31 -24.48 -7.32
CA LYS A 346 28.51 -23.78 -6.85
C LYS A 346 29.72 -24.67 -7.20
N PRO A 347 30.74 -24.20 -7.96
CA PRO A 347 31.96 -24.97 -8.12
C PRO A 347 32.49 -25.26 -6.71
N ALA A 348 32.68 -26.54 -6.43
CA ALA A 348 33.21 -27.00 -5.15
C ALA A 348 34.54 -26.28 -4.86
N ASP A 349 34.74 -26.02 -3.57
CA ASP A 349 35.98 -25.54 -2.96
C ASP A 349 36.24 -24.02 -3.03
N GLN A 350 35.72 -23.31 -2.03
CA GLN A 350 36.44 -22.23 -1.36
C GLN A 350 35.90 -22.04 0.06
N GLU A 351 36.83 -22.16 1.02
CA GLU A 351 36.62 -22.21 2.47
C GLU A 351 35.87 -20.99 3.03
N GLU A 352 34.97 -21.28 3.96
CA GLU A 352 34.17 -20.31 4.72
C GLU A 352 35.04 -19.59 5.77
N ASP A 353 35.77 -18.53 5.38
CA ASP A 353 36.09 -17.43 6.30
C ASP A 353 36.68 -16.24 5.55
N SER A 354 35.83 -15.39 4.95
CA SER A 354 36.25 -14.08 4.42
C SER A 354 35.05 -13.13 4.30
N PRO A 355 35.21 -11.82 4.58
CA PRO A 355 34.13 -10.85 4.40
C PRO A 355 33.71 -10.78 2.92
N ALA A 356 32.40 -10.63 2.68
CA ALA A 356 31.79 -10.67 1.35
C ALA A 356 32.60 -9.88 0.30
N THR A 357 33.27 -10.61 -0.60
CA THR A 357 34.06 -10.05 -1.70
C THR A 357 33.15 -9.34 -2.71
N ASP A 358 33.68 -8.32 -3.41
CA ASP A 358 32.91 -7.56 -4.42
C ASP A 358 32.33 -8.47 -5.53
N THR A 359 32.94 -9.62 -5.77
CA THR A 359 32.50 -10.64 -6.72
C THR A 359 31.16 -11.29 -6.31
N GLU A 360 30.96 -11.58 -5.01
CA GLU A 360 29.67 -12.12 -4.52
C GLU A 360 28.55 -11.09 -4.59
N LYS A 361 28.86 -9.82 -4.26
CA LYS A 361 27.90 -8.72 -4.36
C LYS A 361 27.46 -8.50 -5.81
N HIS A 362 28.39 -8.53 -6.76
CA HIS A 362 28.06 -8.43 -8.19
C HIS A 362 27.20 -9.61 -8.67
N SER A 363 27.54 -10.84 -8.28
CA SER A 363 26.78 -12.05 -8.62
C SER A 363 25.35 -12.03 -8.08
N ARG A 364 25.17 -11.65 -6.81
CA ARG A 364 23.84 -11.46 -6.21
C ARG A 364 23.08 -10.34 -6.91
N ARG A 365 23.79 -9.26 -7.27
CA ARG A 365 23.14 -8.12 -7.89
C ARG A 365 22.55 -8.45 -9.26
N GLU A 366 23.28 -9.22 -10.05
CA GLU A 366 22.85 -9.66 -11.37
C GLU A 366 21.71 -10.69 -11.26
N ARG A 367 21.78 -11.62 -10.29
CA ARG A 367 20.70 -12.58 -10.03
C ARG A 367 19.37 -11.90 -9.72
N ASN A 368 19.39 -10.93 -8.81
CA ASN A 368 18.19 -10.18 -8.44
C ASN A 368 17.64 -9.34 -9.61
N ARG A 369 18.53 -8.84 -10.48
CA ARG A 369 18.12 -8.14 -11.71
C ARG A 369 17.42 -9.09 -12.69
N ARG A 370 17.97 -10.29 -12.90
CA ARG A 370 17.36 -11.32 -13.76
C ARG A 370 16.00 -11.78 -13.22
N LEU A 371 15.88 -11.97 -11.91
CA LEU A 371 14.61 -12.32 -11.26
C LEU A 371 13.55 -11.21 -11.44
N ALA A 372 13.95 -9.95 -11.28
CA ALA A 372 13.06 -8.81 -11.49
C ALA A 372 12.57 -8.72 -12.95
N LEU A 373 13.47 -8.91 -13.93
CA LEU A 373 13.12 -8.94 -15.35
C LEU A 373 12.16 -10.10 -15.67
N MET A 374 12.38 -11.27 -15.08
CA MET A 374 11.51 -12.42 -15.29
C MET A 374 10.13 -12.23 -14.67
N LYS A 375 10.05 -11.63 -13.48
CA LYS A 375 8.77 -11.22 -12.87
C LYS A 375 8.07 -10.16 -13.73
N ALA A 376 8.79 -9.18 -14.26
CA ALA A 376 8.23 -8.18 -15.17
C ALA A 376 7.69 -8.84 -16.45
N ASN A 377 8.42 -9.81 -17.03
CA ASN A 377 7.94 -10.57 -18.18
C ASN A 377 6.69 -11.39 -17.86
N LEU A 378 6.61 -12.01 -16.67
CA LEU A 378 5.41 -12.71 -16.23
C LEU A 378 4.23 -11.74 -16.10
N LEU A 379 4.45 -10.53 -15.60
CA LEU A 379 3.41 -9.48 -15.54
C LEU A 379 3.02 -8.93 -16.92
N LEU A 380 3.77 -9.23 -17.98
CA LEU A 380 3.44 -8.83 -19.35
C LEU A 380 2.76 -9.96 -20.15
N THR A 381 2.73 -11.21 -19.65
CA THR A 381 1.98 -12.28 -20.32
C THR A 381 0.48 -12.07 -20.12
N SER A 382 -0.35 -12.51 -21.06
CA SER A 382 -1.80 -12.26 -21.05
C SER A 382 -2.54 -12.81 -19.82
N GLU A 383 -1.93 -13.73 -19.06
CA GLU A 383 -2.52 -14.27 -17.83
C GLU A 383 -2.39 -13.31 -16.63
N TYR A 384 -1.40 -12.41 -16.64
CA TYR A 384 -1.11 -11.51 -15.52
C TYR A 384 -0.97 -10.03 -15.94
N GLY A 385 -0.91 -9.72 -17.24
CA GLY A 385 -0.68 -8.39 -17.77
C GLY A 385 -1.90 -7.73 -18.42
N PRO A 386 -1.82 -6.42 -18.70
CA PRO A 386 -2.86 -5.72 -19.42
C PRO A 386 -2.87 -6.11 -20.91
N SER A 387 -3.56 -7.19 -21.27
CA SER A 387 -3.79 -7.58 -22.67
C SER A 387 -4.96 -6.80 -23.28
N LYS A 388 -4.82 -6.37 -24.54
CA LYS A 388 -5.87 -5.70 -25.33
C LYS A 388 -6.67 -6.62 -26.26
N GLU A 389 -6.34 -7.91 -26.36
CA GLU A 389 -6.95 -8.79 -27.35
C GLU A 389 -7.12 -10.20 -26.76
N ASP A 390 -8.37 -10.62 -26.52
CA ASP A 390 -8.94 -11.97 -26.68
C ASP A 390 -10.25 -12.12 -25.87
N GLU A 391 -11.35 -12.41 -26.55
CA GLU A 391 -12.74 -12.38 -26.02
C GLU A 391 -13.18 -13.59 -25.16
N GLU A 392 -12.28 -14.53 -24.79
CA GLU A 392 -12.71 -15.80 -24.14
C GLU A 392 -11.84 -16.28 -22.95
N ARG A 393 -11.27 -15.40 -22.14
CA ARG A 393 -10.62 -15.78 -20.87
C ARG A 393 -11.28 -15.10 -19.66
N GLU A 394 -11.28 -15.77 -18.51
CA GLU A 394 -11.75 -15.18 -17.25
C GLU A 394 -10.99 -13.88 -16.99
N GLU A 395 -11.71 -12.76 -17.05
CA GLU A 395 -11.15 -11.43 -16.88
C GLU A 395 -10.54 -11.29 -15.47
N LEU A 396 -9.28 -10.84 -15.42
CA LEU A 396 -8.50 -10.70 -14.19
C LEU A 396 -9.22 -9.80 -13.18
N ASP A 397 -9.08 -10.07 -11.88
CA ASP A 397 -9.65 -9.20 -10.85
C ASP A 397 -9.11 -7.76 -11.01
N PRO A 398 -9.96 -6.70 -10.97
CA PRO A 398 -9.52 -5.33 -11.22
C PRO A 398 -8.45 -4.85 -10.25
N VAL A 399 -8.43 -5.39 -9.03
CA VAL A 399 -7.38 -5.10 -8.04
C VAL A 399 -6.05 -5.68 -8.50
N LEU A 400 -6.05 -6.91 -9.03
CA LEU A 400 -4.86 -7.57 -9.55
C LEU A 400 -4.36 -6.90 -10.83
N TYR A 401 -5.27 -6.52 -11.73
CA TYR A 401 -4.96 -5.76 -12.94
C TYR A 401 -4.19 -4.48 -12.60
N ASN A 402 -4.76 -3.64 -11.73
CA ASN A 402 -4.13 -2.38 -11.31
C ASN A 402 -2.83 -2.62 -10.52
N LEU A 403 -2.78 -3.64 -9.66
CA LEU A 403 -1.55 -4.00 -8.95
C LEU A 403 -0.43 -4.43 -9.90
N ASN A 404 -0.75 -5.16 -10.97
CA ASN A 404 0.24 -5.62 -11.93
C ASN A 404 0.80 -4.45 -12.75
N ILE A 405 -0.01 -3.45 -13.08
CA ILE A 405 0.48 -2.17 -13.62
C ILE A 405 1.48 -1.53 -12.64
N LEU A 406 1.11 -1.39 -11.36
CA LEU A 406 2.01 -0.81 -10.37
C LEU A 406 3.32 -1.59 -10.23
N ARG A 407 3.30 -2.92 -10.34
CA ARG A 407 4.50 -3.77 -10.27
C ARG A 407 5.46 -3.61 -11.44
N LEU A 408 4.97 -3.17 -12.60
CA LEU A 408 5.85 -2.84 -13.73
C LEU A 408 6.70 -1.59 -13.42
N HIS A 409 6.12 -0.63 -12.70
CA HIS A 409 6.78 0.62 -12.31
C HIS A 409 7.57 0.51 -11.00
N PHE A 410 7.09 -0.29 -10.05
CA PHE A 410 7.69 -0.48 -8.71
C PHE A 410 7.96 -1.96 -8.39
N PRO A 411 8.81 -2.65 -9.17
CA PRO A 411 9.00 -4.10 -9.09
C PRO A 411 9.67 -4.56 -7.79
N PHE A 412 10.44 -3.71 -7.13
CA PHE A 412 11.11 -4.06 -5.88
C PHE A 412 10.20 -3.77 -4.70
N SER A 413 9.65 -2.56 -4.62
CA SER A 413 8.73 -2.16 -3.54
C SER A 413 7.48 -3.02 -3.48
N LEU A 414 6.97 -3.48 -4.62
CA LEU A 414 5.75 -4.30 -4.71
C LEU A 414 6.02 -5.79 -4.93
N ASP A 415 7.24 -6.22 -4.60
CA ASP A 415 7.55 -7.64 -4.49
C ASP A 415 6.65 -8.31 -3.43
N SER A 416 6.32 -9.58 -3.65
CA SER A 416 5.27 -10.29 -2.91
C SER A 416 5.48 -10.21 -1.39
N GLY A 417 6.68 -10.49 -0.89
CA GLY A 417 6.98 -10.43 0.53
C GLY A 417 7.02 -9.03 1.11
N GLN A 418 7.37 -8.00 0.33
CA GLN A 418 7.32 -6.61 0.82
C GLN A 418 5.87 -6.18 1.03
N LEU A 419 5.03 -6.44 0.03
CA LEU A 419 3.62 -6.08 0.04
C LEU A 419 2.84 -6.87 1.09
N LEU A 420 3.02 -8.19 1.15
CA LEU A 420 2.34 -9.06 2.10
C LEU A 420 2.77 -8.80 3.55
N ALA A 421 4.03 -8.44 3.78
CA ALA A 421 4.49 -8.04 5.10
C ALA A 421 3.77 -6.79 5.60
N GLN A 422 3.65 -5.78 4.74
CA GLN A 422 2.92 -4.56 5.06
C GLN A 422 1.43 -4.83 5.26
N LEU A 423 0.82 -5.65 4.40
CA LEU A 423 -0.59 -6.03 4.51
C LEU A 423 -0.89 -6.78 5.82
N ALA A 424 -0.04 -7.72 6.20
CA ALA A 424 -0.13 -8.43 7.48
C ALA A 424 -0.06 -7.45 8.67
N TRP A 425 0.87 -6.50 8.61
CA TRP A 425 1.02 -5.47 9.64
C TRP A 425 -0.20 -4.57 9.77
N GLU A 426 -0.77 -4.12 8.65
CA GLU A 426 -1.99 -3.28 8.65
C GLU A 426 -3.19 -4.00 9.25
N TYR A 427 -3.44 -5.25 8.84
CA TYR A 427 -4.56 -6.05 9.35
C TYR A 427 -4.44 -6.38 10.85
N ILE A 428 -3.26 -6.81 11.30
CA ILE A 428 -3.03 -7.14 12.71
C ILE A 428 -3.04 -5.86 13.56
N GLY A 429 -2.50 -4.76 13.04
CA GLY A 429 -2.59 -3.44 13.65
C GLY A 429 -4.05 -2.95 13.78
N ALA A 430 -4.89 -3.18 12.76
CA ALA A 430 -6.32 -2.89 12.81
C ALA A 430 -7.04 -3.76 13.87
N TRP A 431 -6.74 -5.05 13.94
CA TRP A 431 -7.26 -5.93 15.00
C TRP A 431 -6.82 -5.46 16.40
N SER A 432 -5.55 -5.09 16.59
CA SER A 432 -5.07 -4.66 17.92
C SER A 432 -5.79 -3.41 18.45
N ARG A 433 -6.31 -2.55 17.56
CA ARG A 433 -7.13 -1.39 17.91
C ARG A 433 -8.60 -1.75 18.19
N ASN A 434 -9.07 -2.88 17.68
CA ASN A 434 -10.42 -3.41 17.90
C ASN A 434 -10.40 -4.94 17.95
N MET A 435 -10.04 -5.48 19.12
CA MET A 435 -9.79 -6.92 19.29
C MET A 435 -11.03 -7.82 19.12
N ALA A 436 -12.23 -7.23 19.04
CA ALA A 436 -13.46 -7.96 18.71
C ALA A 436 -13.52 -8.41 17.24
N ASN A 437 -12.78 -7.76 16.34
CA ASN A 437 -12.80 -8.10 14.91
C ASN A 437 -11.76 -9.19 14.57
N MET A 438 -12.08 -10.43 14.92
CA MET A 438 -11.20 -11.59 14.68
C MET A 438 -10.89 -11.83 13.20
N ALA A 439 -11.79 -11.42 12.30
CA ALA A 439 -11.57 -11.54 10.86
C ALA A 439 -10.35 -10.71 10.38
N CYS A 440 -10.04 -9.57 11.03
CA CYS A 440 -8.81 -8.82 10.74
C CYS A 440 -7.56 -9.58 11.18
N LEU A 441 -7.58 -10.25 12.33
CA LEU A 441 -6.44 -11.08 12.75
C LEU A 441 -6.21 -12.24 11.77
N GLN A 442 -7.29 -12.92 11.37
CA GLN A 442 -7.23 -13.99 10.37
C GLN A 442 -6.71 -13.51 9.01
N ALA A 443 -7.13 -12.33 8.53
CA ALA A 443 -6.61 -11.73 7.30
C ALA A 443 -5.09 -11.45 7.39
N GLY A 444 -4.64 -10.94 8.53
CA GLY A 444 -3.23 -10.69 8.78
C GLY A 444 -2.39 -11.97 8.82
N LEU A 445 -2.91 -13.03 9.43
CA LEU A 445 -2.26 -14.35 9.44
C LEU A 445 -2.24 -15.00 8.05
N ALA A 446 -3.30 -14.86 7.27
CA ALA A 446 -3.34 -15.30 5.88
C ALA A 446 -2.28 -14.58 5.03
N SER A 447 -2.10 -13.28 5.24
CA SER A 447 -1.05 -12.49 4.59
C SER A 447 0.36 -12.95 5.00
N LEU A 448 0.57 -13.19 6.30
CA LEU A 448 1.83 -13.72 6.83
C LEU A 448 2.14 -15.13 6.28
N LYS A 449 1.11 -15.97 6.15
CA LYS A 449 1.21 -17.32 5.59
C LYS A 449 1.58 -17.29 4.10
N ALA A 450 1.01 -16.35 3.35
CA ALA A 450 1.24 -16.19 1.91
C ALA A 450 2.65 -15.68 1.56
N ILE A 451 3.44 -15.17 2.51
CA ILE A 451 4.82 -14.71 2.23
C ILE A 451 5.65 -15.89 1.67
N PRO A 452 6.23 -15.75 0.45
CA PRO A 452 7.01 -16.81 -0.20
C PRO A 452 8.23 -17.27 0.58
N ARG A 453 8.64 -18.53 0.37
CA ARG A 453 9.77 -19.16 1.10
C ARG A 453 11.09 -18.40 0.97
N LEU A 454 11.40 -17.88 -0.21
CA LEU A 454 12.62 -17.09 -0.46
C LEU A 454 12.69 -15.79 0.36
N GLN A 455 11.57 -15.35 0.93
CA GLN A 455 11.45 -14.12 1.71
C GLN A 455 11.18 -14.41 3.19
N TYR A 456 11.48 -15.63 3.67
CA TYR A 456 11.27 -16.00 5.07
C TYR A 456 12.10 -15.16 6.06
N SER A 457 13.20 -14.53 5.64
CA SER A 457 13.89 -13.54 6.47
C SER A 457 12.98 -12.37 6.86
N ILE A 458 12.16 -11.88 5.92
CA ILE A 458 11.14 -10.85 6.19
C ILE A 458 10.05 -11.44 7.09
N LYS A 459 9.53 -12.62 6.75
CA LYS A 459 8.46 -13.30 7.52
C LYS A 459 8.85 -13.49 8.99
N HIS A 460 10.04 -14.03 9.24
CA HIS A 460 10.55 -14.32 10.58
C HIS A 460 10.70 -13.04 11.40
N GLY A 461 11.35 -12.03 10.84
CA GLY A 461 11.49 -10.73 11.49
C GLY A 461 10.15 -10.06 11.77
N LEU A 462 9.21 -10.15 10.83
CA LEU A 462 7.87 -9.63 10.99
C LEU A 462 7.13 -10.37 12.11
N CYS A 463 7.27 -11.68 12.24
CA CYS A 463 6.75 -12.44 13.38
C CYS A 463 7.32 -11.92 14.71
N CYS A 464 8.64 -11.68 14.81
CA CYS A 464 9.24 -11.07 16.00
C CYS A 464 8.58 -9.72 16.35
N MET A 465 8.33 -8.88 15.35
CA MET A 465 7.71 -7.57 15.55
C MET A 465 6.23 -7.69 15.94
N ILE A 466 5.44 -8.51 15.25
CA ILE A 466 4.02 -8.76 15.53
C ILE A 466 3.84 -9.30 16.94
N TRP A 467 4.68 -10.27 17.34
CA TRP A 467 4.65 -10.84 18.67
C TRP A 467 4.76 -9.74 19.73
N ASN A 468 5.80 -8.90 19.63
CA ASN A 468 6.06 -7.87 20.62
C ASN A 468 5.07 -6.70 20.58
N ALA A 469 4.57 -6.33 19.39
CA ALA A 469 3.70 -5.18 19.21
C ALA A 469 2.22 -5.47 19.50
N HIS A 470 1.73 -6.66 19.14
CA HIS A 470 0.29 -6.92 19.08
C HIS A 470 -0.19 -8.14 19.88
N LEU A 471 0.57 -9.25 19.91
CA LEU A 471 0.08 -10.52 20.46
C LEU A 471 0.51 -10.82 21.90
N LYS A 472 1.70 -10.36 22.30
CA LYS A 472 2.30 -10.68 23.60
C LYS A 472 1.41 -10.25 24.77
N ILE A 473 0.92 -9.00 24.76
CA ILE A 473 0.14 -8.43 25.87
C ILE A 473 -1.22 -9.13 26.03
N PRO A 474 -2.05 -9.29 24.98
CA PRO A 474 -3.33 -9.99 25.10
C PRO A 474 -3.17 -11.46 25.53
N LEU A 475 -2.17 -12.17 25.01
CA LEU A 475 -1.91 -13.56 25.39
C LEU A 475 -1.43 -13.68 26.85
N GLU A 476 -0.61 -12.74 27.33
CA GLU A 476 -0.18 -12.69 28.73
C GLU A 476 -1.37 -12.43 29.67
N ALA A 477 -2.28 -11.53 29.27
CA ALA A 477 -3.51 -11.26 30.00
C ALA A 477 -4.41 -12.50 30.07
N ALA A 478 -4.60 -13.20 28.94
CA ALA A 478 -5.34 -14.46 28.89
C ALA A 478 -4.71 -15.51 29.82
N LYS A 479 -3.39 -15.67 29.78
CA LYS A 479 -2.65 -16.57 30.68
C LYS A 479 -2.89 -16.23 32.16
N LYS A 480 -2.80 -14.95 32.54
CA LYS A 480 -3.01 -14.51 33.93
C LYS A 480 -4.43 -14.79 34.40
N LEU A 481 -5.41 -14.45 33.58
CA LEU A 481 -6.82 -14.59 33.93
C LEU A 481 -7.26 -16.06 34.02
N VAL A 482 -6.93 -16.88 33.00
CA VAL A 482 -7.24 -18.32 33.01
C VAL A 482 -6.49 -19.03 34.15
N ASN A 483 -5.24 -18.65 34.44
CA ASN A 483 -4.52 -19.23 35.58
C ASN A 483 -5.17 -18.87 36.92
N LYS A 484 -5.77 -17.69 37.05
CA LYS A 484 -6.49 -17.28 38.26
C LYS A 484 -7.82 -18.03 38.42
N VAL A 485 -8.57 -18.21 37.32
CA VAL A 485 -9.94 -18.76 37.33
C VAL A 485 -9.95 -20.29 37.21
N GLY A 486 -8.97 -20.89 36.55
CA GLY A 486 -8.85 -22.33 36.33
C GLY A 486 -9.72 -22.89 35.19
N ARG A 487 -10.40 -22.02 34.43
CA ARG A 487 -11.28 -22.31 33.28
C ARG A 487 -11.56 -21.03 32.48
N LEU A 488 -12.40 -21.10 31.44
CA LEU A 488 -12.94 -19.93 30.75
C LEU A 488 -13.54 -18.91 31.75
N PRO A 489 -12.98 -17.69 31.83
CA PRO A 489 -13.51 -16.63 32.66
C PRO A 489 -14.84 -16.09 32.11
N LYS A 490 -15.66 -15.49 32.98
CA LYS A 490 -16.91 -14.85 32.54
C LYS A 490 -16.63 -13.64 31.67
N GLU A 491 -17.50 -13.37 30.70
CA GLU A 491 -17.44 -12.24 29.78
C GLU A 491 -16.93 -10.92 30.39
N LYS A 492 -17.52 -10.46 31.50
CA LYS A 492 -17.12 -9.21 32.17
C LYS A 492 -15.62 -9.17 32.52
N LEU A 493 -15.06 -10.29 32.98
CA LEU A 493 -13.64 -10.38 33.31
C LEU A 493 -12.78 -10.44 32.05
N CYS A 494 -13.22 -11.16 31.00
CA CYS A 494 -12.51 -11.21 29.72
C CYS A 494 -12.41 -9.83 29.07
N LEU A 495 -13.52 -9.09 29.02
CA LEU A 495 -13.53 -7.72 28.48
C LEU A 495 -12.67 -6.76 29.31
N GLN A 496 -12.64 -6.93 30.64
CA GLN A 496 -11.87 -6.06 31.53
C GLN A 496 -10.36 -6.31 31.46
N ASP A 497 -9.95 -7.58 31.52
CA ASP A 497 -8.54 -7.93 31.69
C ASP A 497 -7.84 -8.27 30.36
N ILE A 498 -8.56 -8.83 29.38
CA ILE A 498 -8.03 -9.21 28.06
C ILE A 498 -8.44 -8.20 26.98
N GLY A 499 -9.63 -7.59 27.10
CA GLY A 499 -10.23 -6.75 26.05
C GLY A 499 -10.92 -7.54 24.93
N ILE A 500 -11.15 -8.84 25.14
CA ILE A 500 -11.81 -9.76 24.20
C ILE A 500 -13.02 -10.39 24.92
N SER A 501 -14.15 -10.58 24.22
CA SER A 501 -15.31 -11.29 24.78
C SER A 501 -14.97 -12.76 25.04
N ASP A 502 -15.56 -13.37 26.07
CA ASP A 502 -15.30 -14.78 26.41
C ASP A 502 -15.62 -15.74 25.25
N ALA A 503 -16.63 -15.44 24.45
CA ALA A 503 -16.97 -16.19 23.24
C ALA A 503 -15.86 -16.21 22.18
N LEU A 504 -15.00 -15.18 22.14
CA LEU A 504 -13.93 -15.04 21.14
C LEU A 504 -12.55 -15.48 21.67
N VAL A 505 -12.41 -15.73 22.97
CA VAL A 505 -11.12 -16.14 23.57
C VAL A 505 -10.58 -17.44 22.94
N PRO A 506 -11.37 -18.51 22.73
CA PRO A 506 -10.89 -19.71 22.04
C PRO A 506 -10.37 -19.40 20.62
N GLN A 507 -11.14 -18.65 19.83
CA GLN A 507 -10.75 -18.25 18.47
C GLN A 507 -9.46 -17.42 18.46
N PHE A 508 -9.28 -16.53 19.43
CA PHE A 508 -8.03 -15.79 19.60
C PHE A 508 -6.84 -16.71 19.87
N LEU A 509 -7.00 -17.70 20.73
CA LEU A 509 -5.96 -18.66 21.06
C LEU A 509 -5.62 -19.57 19.86
N GLU A 510 -6.61 -19.94 19.04
CA GLU A 510 -6.40 -20.64 17.76
C GLU A 510 -5.55 -19.79 16.80
N CYS A 511 -5.89 -18.51 16.63
CA CYS A 511 -5.08 -17.58 15.84
C CYS A 511 -3.65 -17.42 16.39
N CYS A 512 -3.46 -17.42 17.72
CA CYS A 512 -2.12 -17.43 18.31
C CYS A 512 -1.34 -18.70 17.99
N LEU A 513 -1.98 -19.88 17.97
CA LEU A 513 -1.32 -21.12 17.57
C LEU A 513 -0.91 -21.09 16.10
N GLU A 514 -1.80 -20.65 15.21
CA GLU A 514 -1.48 -20.48 13.78
C GLU A 514 -0.31 -19.51 13.59
N PHE A 515 -0.31 -18.39 14.33
CA PHE A 515 0.80 -17.44 14.34
C PHE A 515 2.13 -18.11 14.73
N PHE A 516 2.14 -18.87 15.82
CA PHE A 516 3.37 -19.54 16.26
C PHE A 516 3.84 -20.61 15.27
N ASP A 517 2.93 -21.29 14.57
CA ASP A 517 3.28 -22.22 13.49
C ASP A 517 3.96 -21.48 12.32
N GLN A 518 3.44 -20.32 11.92
CA GLN A 518 4.10 -19.47 10.92
C GLN A 518 5.46 -18.96 11.40
N PHE A 519 5.58 -18.59 12.68
CA PHE A 519 6.80 -18.10 13.29
C PHE A 519 7.88 -19.19 13.33
N ALA A 520 7.56 -20.35 13.91
CA ALA A 520 8.48 -21.49 14.00
C ALA A 520 8.91 -21.99 12.61
N GLY A 521 7.99 -22.02 11.64
CA GLY A 521 8.27 -22.43 10.27
C GLY A 521 9.19 -21.47 9.48
N SER A 522 9.43 -20.26 9.99
CA SER A 522 10.28 -19.25 9.36
C SER A 522 11.66 -19.07 10.00
N ILE A 523 11.96 -19.78 11.11
CA ILE A 523 13.24 -19.63 11.82
C ILE A 523 14.43 -19.96 10.93
N ASP A 524 14.32 -21.02 10.14
CA ASP A 524 15.34 -21.44 9.20
C ASP A 524 15.13 -20.70 7.86
N HIS A 525 15.95 -19.68 7.63
CA HIS A 525 15.87 -18.82 6.46
C HIS A 525 17.24 -18.31 6.03
N ASP A 526 17.37 -18.05 4.73
CA ASP A 526 18.57 -17.45 4.15
C ASP A 526 18.61 -15.94 4.38
N LYS A 527 19.83 -15.38 4.38
CA LYS A 527 20.01 -13.92 4.39
C LYS A 527 19.44 -13.31 3.11
N LEU A 528 18.54 -12.34 3.26
CA LEU A 528 17.93 -11.62 2.15
C LEU A 528 18.51 -10.20 2.03
N GLU A 529 18.92 -9.80 0.83
CA GLU A 529 19.31 -8.42 0.51
C GLU A 529 18.11 -7.71 -0.12
N LEU A 530 17.53 -6.75 0.61
CA LEU A 530 16.40 -5.97 0.14
C LEU A 530 16.83 -4.97 -0.96
N ARG A 531 15.94 -4.76 -1.91
CA ARG A 531 16.09 -3.77 -2.98
C ARG A 531 14.91 -2.82 -3.02
N PHE A 532 15.18 -1.63 -3.54
CA PHE A 532 14.24 -0.53 -3.68
C PHE A 532 14.57 0.21 -4.97
N GLU A 533 13.60 0.93 -5.51
CA GLU A 533 13.75 1.73 -6.72
C GLU A 533 14.74 2.87 -6.51
N ASP A 534 15.61 3.13 -7.50
CA ASP A 534 16.66 4.15 -7.42
C ASP A 534 16.11 5.58 -7.25
N LEU A 535 14.83 5.79 -7.59
CA LEU A 535 14.16 7.07 -7.39
C LEU A 535 13.93 7.38 -5.90
N LEU A 536 13.81 6.36 -5.03
CA LEU A 536 13.49 6.53 -3.62
C LEU A 536 14.72 6.95 -2.82
N GLN A 537 14.59 8.02 -2.03
CA GLN A 537 15.68 8.53 -1.20
C GLN A 537 15.70 7.88 0.18
N ASP A 538 16.76 8.15 0.94
CA ASP A 538 16.81 7.78 2.35
C ASP A 538 15.80 8.61 3.15
N GLY A 539 15.03 7.91 3.99
CA GLY A 539 13.96 8.46 4.79
C GLY A 539 13.65 7.53 5.96
N PRO A 540 12.38 7.44 6.41
CA PRO A 540 11.97 6.46 7.40
C PRO A 540 12.41 5.03 7.02
N VAL A 541 12.91 4.29 8.00
CA VAL A 541 13.37 2.91 7.77
C VAL A 541 12.17 2.02 7.43
N PRO A 542 12.19 1.31 6.28
CA PRO A 542 11.07 0.46 5.88
C PRO A 542 10.78 -0.67 6.87
N LEU A 543 9.52 -1.06 7.01
CA LEU A 543 9.10 -2.18 7.85
C LEU A 543 9.87 -3.47 7.55
N THR A 544 10.03 -3.80 6.26
CA THR A 544 10.76 -4.99 5.80
C THR A 544 12.23 -4.94 6.19
N THR A 545 12.85 -3.76 6.19
CA THR A 545 14.22 -3.57 6.64
C THR A 545 14.33 -3.81 8.14
N LEU A 546 13.42 -3.25 8.95
CA LEU A 546 13.35 -3.50 10.39
C LEU A 546 13.12 -4.98 10.71
N ALA A 547 12.30 -5.68 9.90
CA ALA A 547 12.07 -7.11 10.02
C ALA A 547 13.38 -7.89 9.78
N THR A 548 14.09 -7.66 8.69
CA THR A 548 15.36 -8.38 8.40
C THR A 548 16.47 -8.12 9.42
N GLN A 549 16.37 -7.05 10.22
CA GLN A 549 17.30 -6.73 11.30
C GLN A 549 16.97 -7.43 12.63
N GLN A 550 15.79 -8.07 12.75
CA GLN A 550 15.42 -8.76 13.97
C GLN A 550 16.33 -9.96 14.24
N SER A 551 16.68 -10.17 15.51
CA SER A 551 17.39 -11.38 15.91
C SER A 551 16.50 -12.62 15.76
N SER A 552 17.12 -13.77 15.50
CA SER A 552 16.39 -15.03 15.39
C SER A 552 15.75 -15.41 16.73
N ALA A 553 14.54 -15.97 16.66
CA ALA A 553 13.79 -16.39 17.83
C ALA A 553 14.34 -17.72 18.37
N ASN A 554 14.28 -17.87 19.69
CA ASN A 554 14.66 -19.12 20.32
C ASN A 554 13.55 -20.16 20.12
N MET A 555 13.86 -21.24 19.40
CA MET A 555 12.90 -22.31 19.11
C MET A 555 12.32 -22.96 20.37
N ALA A 556 13.10 -23.11 21.45
CA ALA A 556 12.59 -23.68 22.70
C ALA A 556 11.58 -22.75 23.38
N LEU A 557 11.81 -21.42 23.33
CA LEU A 557 10.84 -20.45 23.82
C LEU A 557 9.56 -20.42 22.97
N LEU A 558 9.68 -20.54 21.64
CA LEU A 558 8.51 -20.63 20.76
C LEU A 558 7.66 -21.86 21.06
N LYS A 559 8.28 -23.04 21.17
CA LYS A 559 7.60 -24.28 21.57
C LYS A 559 6.93 -24.14 22.93
N LEU A 560 7.61 -23.53 23.91
CA LEU A 560 7.03 -23.28 25.23
C LEU A 560 5.77 -22.39 25.16
N HIS A 561 5.75 -21.35 24.32
CA HIS A 561 4.56 -20.52 24.13
C HIS A 561 3.45 -21.24 23.36
N GLN A 562 3.79 -22.10 22.38
CA GLN A 562 2.82 -22.98 21.73
C GLN A 562 2.15 -23.91 22.75
N GLU A 563 2.93 -24.62 23.58
CA GLU A 563 2.40 -25.50 24.63
C GLU A 563 1.49 -24.75 25.61
N LEU A 564 1.90 -23.55 26.05
CA LEU A 564 1.07 -22.70 26.91
C LEU A 564 -0.24 -22.34 26.22
N THR A 565 -0.19 -21.91 24.97
CA THR A 565 -1.36 -21.49 24.21
C THR A 565 -2.32 -22.66 24.00
N THR A 566 -1.81 -23.86 23.71
CA THR A 566 -2.61 -25.08 23.61
C THR A 566 -3.28 -25.43 24.94
N VAL A 567 -2.57 -25.32 26.07
CA VAL A 567 -3.16 -25.55 27.40
C VAL A 567 -4.27 -24.53 27.69
N LEU A 568 -4.04 -23.25 27.37
CA LEU A 568 -5.06 -22.21 27.53
C LEU A 568 -6.28 -22.51 26.67
N LEU A 569 -6.07 -22.87 25.40
CA LEU A 569 -7.12 -23.21 24.46
C LEU A 569 -7.96 -24.39 24.98
N ILE A 570 -7.33 -25.46 25.46
CA ILE A 570 -8.02 -26.58 26.09
C ILE A 570 -8.88 -26.13 27.29
N LEU A 571 -8.32 -25.30 28.20
CA LEU A 571 -9.02 -24.82 29.40
C LEU A 571 -10.18 -23.86 29.09
N THR A 572 -10.13 -23.18 27.95
CA THR A 572 -11.18 -22.23 27.53
C THR A 572 -12.24 -22.89 26.66
N SER A 573 -11.88 -23.88 25.86
CA SER A 573 -12.81 -24.62 24.99
C SER A 573 -13.55 -25.72 25.76
N PHE A 574 -12.86 -26.37 26.69
CA PHE A 574 -13.45 -27.37 27.56
C PHE A 574 -13.48 -26.86 28.99
N ASN A 575 -14.63 -26.96 29.65
CA ASN A 575 -14.80 -26.60 31.07
C ASN A 575 -14.11 -27.60 32.01
N VAL A 576 -12.91 -28.07 31.67
CA VAL A 576 -12.05 -28.94 32.48
C VAL A 576 -11.66 -28.17 33.73
N ARG A 577 -12.41 -28.39 34.82
CA ARG A 577 -12.21 -27.64 36.06
C ARG A 577 -10.87 -27.99 36.69
N TYR A 578 -9.96 -27.02 36.72
CA TYR A 578 -8.78 -27.04 37.56
C TYR A 578 -9.01 -26.19 38.80
N ALA A 579 -8.74 -26.73 40.00
CA ALA A 579 -9.17 -26.13 41.25
C ALA A 579 -8.57 -24.74 41.51
N ASN A 580 -7.29 -24.52 41.16
CA ASN A 580 -6.62 -23.21 41.15
C ASN A 580 -5.27 -23.29 40.43
N LYS A 581 -4.88 -22.25 39.70
CA LYS A 581 -3.54 -22.07 39.10
C LYS A 581 -3.03 -23.21 38.19
N PRO A 582 -3.79 -23.62 37.16
CA PRO A 582 -3.40 -24.71 36.26
C PRO A 582 -2.03 -24.52 35.61
N ILE A 583 -1.66 -23.29 35.23
CA ILE A 583 -0.38 -23.03 34.54
C ILE A 583 0.81 -23.22 35.49
N GLN A 584 0.65 -22.94 36.78
CA GLN A 584 1.69 -23.20 37.78
C GLN A 584 1.86 -24.69 38.11
N GLN A 585 0.85 -25.51 37.81
CA GLN A 585 0.87 -26.95 38.08
C GLN A 585 1.33 -27.76 36.85
N LEU A 586 1.05 -27.26 35.64
CA LEU A 586 1.38 -27.93 34.37
C LEU A 586 2.75 -27.54 33.80
N PHE A 587 3.37 -26.49 34.34
CA PHE A 587 4.69 -26.03 33.92
C PHE A 587 5.59 -25.84 35.15
N ASP A 588 6.87 -26.15 35.00
CA ASP A 588 7.86 -25.97 36.07
C ASP A 588 8.13 -24.47 36.36
N GLY A 589 8.89 -24.21 37.42
CA GLY A 589 9.22 -22.85 37.85
C GLY A 589 10.01 -22.05 36.81
N MET A 590 10.93 -22.68 36.08
CA MET A 590 11.75 -22.02 35.06
C MET A 590 10.91 -21.69 33.83
N SER A 591 10.07 -22.62 33.38
CA SER A 591 9.07 -22.38 32.33
C SER A 591 8.16 -21.19 32.69
N ASN A 592 7.67 -21.15 33.94
CA ASN A 592 6.82 -20.06 34.42
C ASN A 592 7.52 -18.69 34.43
N GLN A 593 8.83 -18.65 34.68
CA GLN A 593 9.65 -17.44 34.59
C GLN A 593 10.01 -17.05 33.15
N ALA A 594 10.07 -18.03 32.24
CA ALA A 594 10.43 -17.81 30.84
C ALA A 594 9.26 -17.26 29.99
N PHE A 595 8.00 -17.53 30.38
CA PHE A 595 6.84 -17.01 29.65
C PHE A 595 6.89 -15.49 29.49
N PHE A 596 6.66 -15.03 28.27
CA PHE A 596 6.65 -13.61 27.87
C PHE A 596 7.96 -12.88 28.15
N SER A 597 9.06 -13.58 28.40
CA SER A 597 10.41 -13.00 28.30
C SER A 597 10.76 -12.69 26.84
N GLU A 598 11.92 -12.08 26.60
CA GLU A 598 12.39 -11.81 25.24
C GLU A 598 12.48 -13.11 24.42
N ILE A 599 11.78 -13.17 23.29
CA ILE A 599 11.64 -14.40 22.51
C ILE A 599 12.94 -14.84 21.83
N ASN A 600 13.90 -13.92 21.72
CA ASN A 600 15.23 -14.16 21.14
C ASN A 600 16.28 -14.47 22.23
N ARG A 601 15.89 -14.53 23.51
CA ARG A 601 16.81 -14.75 24.62
C ARG A 601 17.53 -16.08 24.47
N GLN A 602 18.85 -16.04 24.43
CA GLN A 602 19.66 -17.24 24.38
C GLN A 602 19.57 -18.02 25.70
N GLN A 603 19.41 -19.33 25.59
CA GLN A 603 19.38 -20.24 26.73
C GLN A 603 20.79 -20.79 26.96
N SER A 604 21.50 -20.22 27.94
CA SER A 604 22.75 -20.79 28.45
C SER A 604 22.46 -21.98 29.37
N THR A 605 23.47 -22.77 29.74
CA THR A 605 23.35 -23.95 30.63
C THR A 605 22.60 -23.68 31.94
N GLY A 606 22.63 -22.45 32.46
CA GLY A 606 21.91 -22.04 33.67
C GLY A 606 20.44 -21.59 33.48
N ASN A 607 20.01 -21.35 32.23
CA ASN A 607 18.66 -20.88 31.88
C ASN A 607 17.93 -21.84 30.91
N ALA A 608 18.48 -23.06 30.72
CA ALA A 608 17.85 -24.09 29.90
C ALA A 608 16.56 -24.59 30.57
N LEU A 609 15.53 -24.88 29.77
CA LEU A 609 14.28 -25.44 30.27
C LEU A 609 14.53 -26.87 30.76
N PRO A 610 14.28 -27.18 32.04
CA PRO A 610 14.55 -28.49 32.61
C PRO A 610 13.58 -29.54 32.05
N LYS A 611 14.01 -30.80 32.03
CA LYS A 611 13.10 -31.92 31.76
C LYS A 611 12.09 -32.05 32.89
N ALA A 612 10.86 -32.39 32.54
CA ALA A 612 9.79 -32.61 33.50
C ALA A 612 10.12 -33.79 34.42
N ASP A 613 9.99 -33.58 35.73
CA ASP A 613 10.11 -34.66 36.71
C ASP A 613 8.91 -35.61 36.65
N GLN A 614 8.98 -36.74 37.37
CA GLN A 614 7.91 -37.74 37.35
C GLN A 614 6.57 -37.21 37.87
N LEU A 615 6.59 -36.29 38.84
CA LEU A 615 5.38 -35.70 39.42
C LEU A 615 4.67 -34.79 38.42
N LEU A 616 5.42 -33.93 37.73
CA LEU A 616 4.92 -33.05 36.70
C LEU A 616 4.40 -33.85 35.51
N ARG A 617 5.12 -34.89 35.06
CA ARG A 617 4.66 -35.79 34.01
C ARG A 617 3.33 -36.47 34.37
N LYS A 618 3.19 -36.95 35.61
CA LYS A 618 1.93 -37.53 36.09
C LYS A 618 0.78 -36.50 36.07
N THR A 619 1.04 -35.29 36.54
CA THR A 619 0.05 -34.20 36.56
C THR A 619 -0.41 -33.81 35.16
N ARG A 620 0.53 -33.73 34.21
CA ARG A 620 0.27 -33.50 32.79
C ARG A 620 -0.55 -34.62 32.16
N LEU A 621 -0.20 -35.88 32.44
CA LEU A 621 -0.96 -37.05 31.96
C LEU A 621 -2.41 -37.02 32.47
N GLU A 622 -2.62 -36.76 33.76
CA GLU A 622 -3.95 -36.63 34.34
C GLU A 622 -4.77 -35.49 33.69
N PHE A 623 -4.14 -34.36 33.39
CA PHE A 623 -4.77 -33.26 32.67
C PHE A 623 -5.21 -33.66 31.25
N LEU A 624 -4.34 -34.34 30.48
CA LEU A 624 -4.68 -34.80 29.14
C LEU A 624 -5.79 -35.85 29.17
N CYS A 625 -5.76 -36.80 30.11
CA CYS A 625 -6.84 -37.78 30.27
C CYS A 625 -8.20 -37.12 30.60
N ARG A 626 -8.21 -36.09 31.45
CA ARG A 626 -9.43 -35.30 31.71
C ARG A 626 -9.92 -34.56 30.47
N THR A 627 -9.00 -34.07 29.65
CA THR A 627 -9.31 -33.40 28.39
C THR A 627 -9.93 -34.39 27.40
N VAL A 628 -9.36 -35.59 27.24
CA VAL A 628 -9.94 -36.67 26.44
C VAL A 628 -11.35 -37.01 26.91
N THR A 629 -11.58 -37.09 28.23
CA THR A 629 -12.93 -37.32 28.74
C THR A 629 -13.90 -36.19 28.37
N ALA A 630 -13.45 -34.93 28.36
CA ALA A 630 -14.29 -33.80 27.95
C ALA A 630 -14.54 -33.75 26.44
N THR A 631 -13.58 -34.18 25.61
CA THR A 631 -13.76 -34.20 24.15
C THR A 631 -14.69 -35.32 23.68
N MET A 632 -15.01 -36.30 24.53
CA MET A 632 -16.01 -37.34 24.24
C MET A 632 -17.40 -36.78 24.03
N ASP A 633 -17.73 -35.65 24.67
CA ASP A 633 -19.02 -34.97 24.52
C ASP A 633 -19.21 -34.39 23.10
N LEU A 634 -18.14 -34.28 22.30
CA LEU A 634 -18.21 -33.86 20.90
C LEU A 634 -18.70 -34.98 19.97
N ILE A 635 -18.64 -36.23 20.40
CA ILE A 635 -19.11 -37.38 19.62
C ILE A 635 -20.62 -37.48 19.77
N HIS A 636 -21.35 -37.32 18.67
CA HIS A 636 -22.80 -37.41 18.66
C HIS A 636 -23.30 -38.07 17.38
N GLU A 637 -24.51 -38.63 17.43
CA GLU A 637 -25.15 -39.31 16.32
C GLU A 637 -26.43 -38.55 15.94
N ASP A 638 -26.56 -38.20 14.67
CA ASP A 638 -27.79 -37.62 14.11
C ASP A 638 -28.15 -38.36 12.82
N MET A 639 -29.40 -38.79 12.71
CA MET A 639 -29.96 -39.49 11.54
C MET A 639 -29.03 -40.57 10.94
N GLU A 640 -28.52 -41.49 11.78
CA GLU A 640 -27.60 -42.60 11.43
C GLU A 640 -26.17 -42.21 11.02
N THR A 641 -25.82 -40.92 11.10
CA THR A 641 -24.47 -40.40 10.86
C THR A 641 -23.82 -40.04 12.19
N VAL A 642 -22.65 -40.63 12.46
CA VAL A 642 -21.85 -40.32 13.65
C VAL A 642 -20.90 -39.18 13.33
N TYR A 643 -21.00 -38.09 14.07
CA TYR A 643 -20.12 -36.93 13.99
C TYR A 643 -19.03 -37.06 15.05
N TYR A 644 -17.78 -37.16 14.60
CA TYR A 644 -16.59 -37.36 15.45
C TYR A 644 -15.35 -36.61 14.95
N THR A 645 -15.47 -35.83 13.87
CA THR A 645 -14.35 -35.09 13.26
C THR A 645 -13.71 -34.11 14.23
N ASP A 646 -14.52 -33.41 15.02
CA ASP A 646 -14.04 -32.45 16.02
C ASP A 646 -13.30 -33.17 17.14
N HIS A 647 -13.83 -34.31 17.60
CA HIS A 647 -13.14 -35.16 18.58
C HIS A 647 -11.76 -35.57 18.06
N ASN A 648 -11.67 -36.04 16.82
CA ASN A 648 -10.40 -36.46 16.22
C ASN A 648 -9.41 -35.30 16.08
N SER A 649 -9.86 -34.11 15.67
CA SER A 649 -9.01 -32.91 15.61
C SER A 649 -8.44 -32.53 16.99
N TRP A 650 -9.25 -32.67 18.04
CA TRP A 650 -8.78 -32.47 19.42
C TRP A 650 -7.84 -33.59 19.89
N MET A 651 -8.06 -34.83 19.46
CA MET A 651 -7.13 -35.93 19.75
C MET A 651 -5.75 -35.70 19.11
N ASP A 652 -5.70 -35.19 17.87
CA ASP A 652 -4.43 -34.81 17.23
C ASP A 652 -3.72 -33.68 18.00
N THR A 653 -4.49 -32.72 18.53
CA THR A 653 -3.98 -31.64 19.36
C THR A 653 -3.42 -32.16 20.69
N ILE A 654 -4.12 -33.09 21.33
CA ILE A 654 -3.69 -33.77 22.57
C ILE A 654 -2.43 -34.60 22.31
N GLU A 655 -2.36 -35.32 21.18
CA GLU A 655 -1.19 -36.10 20.79
C GLU A 655 0.04 -35.22 20.59
N ARG A 656 -0.11 -34.09 19.89
CA ARG A 656 0.97 -33.13 19.68
C ARG A 656 1.47 -32.53 21.00
N LEU A 657 0.57 -32.17 21.92
CA LEU A 657 0.93 -31.67 23.25
C LEU A 657 1.59 -32.75 24.11
N ALA A 658 1.10 -33.98 24.06
CA ALA A 658 1.72 -35.13 24.75
C ALA A 658 3.15 -35.38 24.23
N GLY A 659 3.34 -35.32 22.91
CA GLY A 659 4.65 -35.43 22.28
C GLY A 659 5.62 -34.33 22.72
N GLY A 660 5.16 -33.07 22.77
CA GLY A 660 5.95 -31.94 23.31
C GLY A 660 6.36 -32.13 24.77
N TRP A 661 5.50 -32.75 25.57
CA TRP A 661 5.78 -33.09 26.97
C TRP A 661 6.53 -34.42 27.18
N GLU A 662 6.98 -35.07 26.10
CA GLU A 662 7.63 -36.38 26.12
C GLU A 662 6.78 -37.44 26.86
N LEU A 663 5.45 -37.41 26.75
CA LEU A 663 4.56 -38.40 27.39
C LEU A 663 4.27 -39.58 26.45
N GLU A 664 4.11 -40.77 27.01
CA GLU A 664 3.70 -41.95 26.25
C GLU A 664 2.22 -41.85 25.85
N PHE A 665 1.96 -41.62 24.56
CA PHE A 665 0.59 -41.48 24.06
C PHE A 665 -0.26 -42.75 24.21
N GLY A 666 0.38 -43.92 24.32
CA GLY A 666 -0.30 -45.20 24.51
C GLY A 666 -1.21 -45.22 25.75
N ASP A 667 -0.83 -44.56 26.84
CA ASP A 667 -1.66 -44.51 28.05
C ASP A 667 -2.86 -43.58 27.90
N ILE A 668 -2.71 -42.48 27.16
CA ILE A 668 -3.81 -41.56 26.81
C ILE A 668 -4.80 -42.27 25.89
N ARG A 669 -4.31 -43.04 24.91
CA ARG A 669 -5.15 -43.83 23.99
C ARG A 669 -5.91 -44.94 24.72
N LYS A 670 -5.30 -45.63 25.68
CA LYS A 670 -6.02 -46.60 26.54
C LYS A 670 -7.17 -45.93 27.31
N HIS A 671 -6.94 -44.72 27.83
CA HIS A 671 -7.97 -43.95 28.52
C HIS A 671 -9.10 -43.51 27.59
N GLN A 672 -8.78 -43.09 26.36
CA GLN A 672 -9.76 -42.79 25.30
C GLN A 672 -10.69 -43.98 25.07
N VAL A 673 -10.13 -45.16 24.79
CA VAL A 673 -10.90 -46.41 24.58
C VAL A 673 -11.81 -46.72 25.78
N SER A 674 -11.29 -46.57 27.00
CA SER A 674 -12.08 -46.77 28.21
C SER A 674 -13.28 -45.80 28.34
N CYS A 675 -13.10 -44.54 27.94
CA CYS A 675 -14.17 -43.56 27.93
C CYS A 675 -15.21 -43.90 26.85
N SER A 676 -14.79 -44.28 25.64
CA SER A 676 -15.68 -44.64 24.54
C SER A 676 -16.64 -45.79 24.90
N VAL A 677 -16.14 -46.81 25.62
CA VAL A 677 -16.95 -47.95 26.10
C VAL A 677 -17.98 -47.53 27.16
N LYS A 678 -17.68 -46.51 27.97
CA LYS A 678 -18.64 -45.99 28.97
C LYS A 678 -19.76 -45.18 28.31
N VAL A 679 -19.44 -44.35 27.32
CA VAL A 679 -20.42 -43.55 26.57
C VAL A 679 -21.42 -44.45 25.86
N THR A 680 -20.97 -45.53 25.21
CA THR A 680 -21.87 -46.50 24.56
C THR A 680 -22.83 -47.18 25.55
N ASN A 681 -22.38 -47.53 26.75
CA ASN A 681 -23.23 -48.16 27.75
C ASN A 681 -24.30 -47.22 28.36
N VAL A 682 -24.07 -45.90 28.35
CA VAL A 682 -24.99 -44.90 28.93
C VAL A 682 -26.08 -44.49 27.94
N TYR A 683 -25.75 -44.28 26.66
CA TYR A 683 -26.74 -43.89 25.64
C TYR A 683 -27.63 -45.06 25.18
N TYR A 684 -27.13 -46.30 25.24
CA TYR A 684 -27.84 -47.49 24.77
C TYR A 684 -28.38 -48.40 25.89
N GLY A 685 -28.63 -47.83 27.06
CA GLY A 685 -29.17 -48.56 28.21
C GLY A 685 -30.44 -49.34 27.85
N THR A 686 -30.32 -50.68 27.91
CA THR A 686 -31.38 -51.71 27.79
C THR A 686 -31.72 -52.30 26.40
N VAL A 687 -30.78 -52.40 25.46
CA VAL A 687 -30.90 -53.41 24.37
C VAL A 687 -29.57 -54.13 24.13
N PHE A 688 -29.40 -55.29 24.76
CA PHE A 688 -28.20 -56.14 24.67
C PHE A 688 -28.01 -56.83 23.30
N CYS A 689 -28.68 -56.37 22.23
CA CYS A 689 -28.65 -57.04 20.91
C CYS A 689 -28.29 -56.15 19.70
N PHE A 690 -28.01 -54.85 19.85
CA PHE A 690 -27.60 -54.00 18.71
C PHE A 690 -26.22 -53.31 18.84
N SER A 691 -25.51 -53.50 19.96
CA SER A 691 -24.35 -52.66 20.31
C SER A 691 -22.99 -53.07 19.72
N PHE A 692 -22.85 -54.23 19.06
CA PHE A 692 -21.52 -54.67 18.59
C PHE A 692 -21.02 -53.85 17.39
N GLY A 693 -21.92 -53.42 16.51
CA GLY A 693 -21.59 -52.59 15.33
C GLY A 693 -21.16 -51.16 15.67
N CYS A 694 -21.80 -50.52 16.64
CA CYS A 694 -21.42 -49.17 17.10
C CYS A 694 -20.11 -49.19 17.90
N ILE A 695 -19.90 -50.20 18.74
CA ILE A 695 -18.62 -50.39 19.45
C ILE A 695 -17.47 -50.65 18.45
N LEU A 696 -17.69 -51.48 17.42
CA LEU A 696 -16.70 -51.70 16.35
C LEU A 696 -16.46 -50.45 15.51
N ARG A 697 -17.48 -49.64 15.23
CA ARG A 697 -17.31 -48.36 14.50
C ARG A 697 -16.55 -47.33 15.32
N ILE A 698 -16.82 -47.21 16.62
CA ILE A 698 -16.11 -46.30 17.52
C ILE A 698 -14.69 -46.80 17.86
N LEU A 699 -14.44 -48.12 17.86
CA LEU A 699 -13.09 -48.70 18.00
C LEU A 699 -12.30 -48.72 16.69
N ALA A 700 -12.96 -48.57 15.54
CA ALA A 700 -12.33 -48.44 14.22
C ALA A 700 -11.99 -46.98 13.86
N ILE A 701 -12.64 -46.01 14.52
CA ILE A 701 -12.24 -44.59 14.61
C ILE A 701 -11.09 -44.49 15.62
#